data_AF-I6ZIQ6-F1
#
_entry.id   AF-I6ZIQ6-F1
#
_cell.length_a   1.000
_cell.length_b   1.000
_cell.length_c   1.000
_cell.angle_alpha   90.00
_cell.angle_beta   90.00
_cell.angle_gamma   90.00
#
_symmetry.space_group_name_H-M   'P 1'
#
loop_
_entity.id
_entity.type
_entity.pdbx_description
1 polymer ?
#
loop_
_entity_poly.entity_id
_entity_poly.type
_entity_poly.pdbx_seq_one_letter_code
_entity_poly.pdbx_strand_id
1 'polypeptide(L)'
;MPNLNELIQLMERANELIRDHRKNPDSAFPTDIKYLKPIMGSIDILKSKNSQAITLWLELLLRNPFPLKIDEESLSKMVSFFLEATKTTETRKPAFKCLAMLAQRANVMHCSTEEPSFYIHNIEVSELTYYEFLAKLSSFGKKVQLAPVEDHDSVMIKKMKMKIMSNNPTDNVLKCFFEMLNERDSRLGWTLCKSFLKVIKYVETGSVVSALKERCSVIFANENTWINAMTILGMMSLQGWDIGDVSDIVLKGISYTNEMVSNSETVRESALFLLWALTRKSNAVGKDLLCLVVGRALFDPSLSCRRGASAVVLEHIGRFPEAGKEEIVSLINFHSVKRLRNCSKAVKRVLEILKCEEVFEEILLKNLLHCNLETKRQSGYCISRHFRGDKVVEYISSINPKTPSDFISILIVIQEFTEQSREHEIEKIVETIAKLKVDPSFCKYKDFDIFVENYLRVIEDLRALESRDIICGNLYMFLIKNVLPSEVSRVSWRFISEDEGFASKVAQSFRRGTEGLILANARNSRYKEKLGKGYLELLEHGNIDTKAYAMKAIRLSGDIEKYKDHILGGLENYHTDFRGDVSFRLRRESLMASFLMEDRTISSRYFIRYFVDKSKILRDECILLCKNNGIIPEGFEYIGRKGYSVDSDKFQLVIEFLDSFYIEFKRLENESSLGNDKMLFMASFEASKCLGMEYQEEFFRGVLGTIGSSDASLRSFIIEEVFKARERFEKLIITMFYKSCKRVMYPAIEVVCEMIRLETEEDCLVIFGNNHEILNRLSLILQESSVPDGIGLTIRNALERNTHFSES
;
A
#
# COMPACT_ATOMS: atom_id res chain seq x y z
N MET A 1 60.67 -11.81 22.77
CA MET A 1 59.40 -12.07 22.07
C MET A 1 58.29 -11.44 22.89
N PRO A 2 57.25 -10.82 22.30
CA PRO A 2 56.12 -10.30 23.06
C PRO A 2 55.53 -11.38 23.95
N ASN A 3 55.22 -11.04 25.20
CA ASN A 3 54.56 -11.97 26.14
C ASN A 3 53.08 -12.10 25.72
N LEU A 4 52.46 -13.28 25.84
CA LEU A 4 51.06 -13.51 25.50
C LEU A 4 50.11 -12.50 26.17
N ASN A 5 50.42 -12.11 27.41
CA ASN A 5 49.66 -11.09 28.14
C ASN A 5 49.73 -9.71 27.48
N GLU A 6 50.87 -9.35 26.87
CA GLU A 6 51.05 -8.10 26.12
C GLU A 6 50.16 -8.10 24.86
N LEU A 7 50.09 -9.22 24.14
CA LEU A 7 49.22 -9.36 22.96
C LEU A 7 47.74 -9.23 23.32
N ILE A 8 47.32 -9.82 24.44
CA ILE A 8 45.94 -9.71 24.93
C ILE A 8 45.61 -8.26 25.30
N GLN A 9 46.48 -7.58 26.04
CA GLN A 9 46.27 -6.17 26.43
C GLN A 9 46.22 -5.23 25.21
N LEU A 10 47.09 -5.45 24.22
CA LEU A 10 47.07 -4.66 22.98
C LEU A 10 45.78 -4.88 22.19
N MET A 11 45.29 -6.12 22.14
CA MET A 11 44.02 -6.45 21.50
C MET A 11 42.82 -5.83 22.22
N GLU A 12 42.74 -5.94 23.54
CA GLU A 12 41.66 -5.39 24.35
C GLU A 12 41.60 -3.87 24.22
N ARG A 13 42.75 -3.19 24.32
CA ARG A 13 42.85 -1.74 24.13
C ARG A 13 42.44 -1.29 22.72
N ALA A 14 42.84 -2.03 21.69
CA ALA A 14 42.45 -1.73 20.32
C ALA A 14 40.93 -1.92 20.11
N ASN A 15 40.32 -2.92 20.75
CA ASN A 15 38.89 -3.15 20.68
C ASN A 15 38.06 -2.06 21.34
N GLU A 16 38.51 -1.56 22.50
CA GLU A 16 37.88 -0.40 23.16
C GLU A 16 37.88 0.82 22.24
N LEU A 17 39.01 1.10 21.58
CA LEU A 17 39.14 2.21 20.64
C LEU A 17 38.24 2.08 19.39
N ILE A 18 37.95 0.84 18.96
CA ILE A 18 37.05 0.56 17.84
C ILE A 18 35.58 0.67 18.28
N ARG A 19 35.24 0.19 19.48
CA ARG A 19 33.87 0.24 20.03
C ARG A 19 33.34 1.67 20.20
N ASP A 20 34.19 2.61 20.59
CA ASP A 20 33.82 4.01 20.80
C ASP A 20 33.59 4.82 19.51
N HIS A 21 33.56 4.18 18.33
CA HIS A 21 33.30 4.78 17.00
C HIS A 21 34.32 5.85 16.56
N ARG A 22 35.44 6.00 17.29
CA ARG A 22 36.39 7.10 17.05
C ARG A 22 37.47 6.80 16.01
N LYS A 23 37.73 5.53 15.64
CA LYS A 23 38.89 5.16 14.80
C LYS A 23 38.69 3.92 13.91
N ASN A 24 39.29 3.94 12.72
CA ASN A 24 39.37 2.81 11.78
C ASN A 24 40.37 1.76 12.32
N PRO A 25 40.13 0.43 12.19
CA PRO A 25 41.07 -0.63 12.60
C PRO A 25 42.56 -0.37 12.30
N ASP A 26 42.86 0.17 11.11
CA ASP A 26 44.22 0.53 10.66
C ASP A 26 44.96 1.49 11.60
N SER A 27 44.24 2.23 12.44
CA SER A 27 44.77 3.21 13.41
C SER A 27 44.66 2.78 14.88
N ALA A 28 44.04 1.64 15.15
CA ALA A 28 43.81 1.11 16.49
C ALA A 28 44.72 -0.08 16.82
N PHE A 29 44.97 -0.95 15.84
CA PHE A 29 45.86 -2.10 16.00
C PHE A 29 47.32 -1.77 15.64
N PRO A 30 48.31 -2.33 16.35
CA PRO A 30 49.69 -2.29 15.92
C PRO A 30 49.88 -2.94 14.53
N THR A 31 50.58 -2.27 13.62
CA THR A 31 50.78 -2.74 12.23
C THR A 31 52.17 -3.34 11.97
N ASP A 32 53.04 -3.32 12.97
CA ASP A 32 54.41 -3.84 12.90
C ASP A 32 54.41 -5.37 12.72
N ILE A 33 55.14 -5.85 11.72
CA ILE A 33 55.21 -7.27 11.36
C ILE A 33 55.72 -8.17 12.52
N LYS A 34 56.44 -7.59 13.49
CA LYS A 34 56.95 -8.34 14.65
C LYS A 34 55.85 -9.02 15.48
N TYR A 35 54.61 -8.52 15.41
CA TYR A 35 53.46 -9.10 16.13
C TYR A 35 52.87 -10.33 15.42
N LEU A 36 53.14 -10.51 14.12
CA LEU A 36 52.51 -11.57 13.33
C LEU A 36 52.90 -12.98 13.83
N LYS A 37 54.20 -13.26 13.97
CA LYS A 37 54.68 -14.59 14.43
C LYS A 37 54.17 -14.96 15.85
N PRO A 38 54.25 -14.07 16.85
CA PRO A 38 53.67 -14.30 18.18
C PRO A 38 52.15 -14.55 18.17
N ILE A 39 51.39 -13.78 17.39
CA ILE A 39 49.94 -13.95 17.27
C ILE A 39 49.61 -15.32 16.66
N MET A 40 50.31 -15.72 15.60
CA MET A 40 50.10 -17.00 14.95
C MET A 40 50.43 -18.18 15.88
N GLY A 41 51.54 -18.10 16.62
CA GLY A 41 51.93 -19.13 17.59
C GLY A 41 50.98 -19.24 18.79
N SER A 42 50.16 -18.22 19.06
CA SER A 42 49.21 -18.18 20.18
C SER A 42 47.75 -18.13 19.74
N ILE A 43 47.46 -18.48 18.48
CA ILE A 43 46.13 -18.26 17.87
C ILE A 43 45.01 -18.98 18.62
N ASP A 44 45.27 -20.17 19.15
CA ASP A 44 44.27 -20.96 19.88
C ASP A 44 43.82 -20.30 21.19
N ILE A 45 44.73 -19.58 21.85
CA ILE A 45 44.42 -18.84 23.07
C ILE A 45 43.75 -17.51 22.72
N LEU A 46 44.32 -16.79 21.74
CA LEU A 46 43.83 -15.47 21.34
C LEU A 46 42.43 -15.53 20.73
N LYS A 47 42.11 -16.57 19.93
CA LYS A 47 40.78 -16.75 19.33
C LYS A 47 39.68 -16.91 20.39
N SER A 48 40.00 -17.56 21.52
CA SER A 48 39.06 -17.78 22.63
C SER A 48 38.69 -16.48 23.35
N LYS A 49 39.58 -15.48 23.30
CA LYS A 49 39.38 -14.18 23.94
C LYS A 49 38.55 -13.27 23.07
N ASN A 50 38.93 -13.09 21.80
CA ASN A 50 38.18 -12.28 20.85
C ASN A 50 38.55 -12.61 19.39
N SER A 51 37.80 -13.53 18.78
CA SER A 51 38.05 -13.98 17.40
C SER A 51 37.92 -12.87 16.36
N GLN A 52 36.99 -11.93 16.56
CA GLN A 52 36.75 -10.81 15.64
C GLN A 52 37.93 -9.83 15.61
N ALA A 53 38.39 -9.41 16.78
CA ALA A 53 39.53 -8.53 16.94
C ALA A 53 40.79 -9.09 16.31
N ILE A 54 41.07 -10.37 16.57
CA ILE A 54 42.22 -11.07 16.01
C ILE A 54 42.12 -11.19 14.49
N THR A 55 40.92 -11.47 13.95
CA THR A 55 40.73 -11.52 12.49
C THR A 55 41.05 -10.18 11.82
N LEU A 56 40.59 -9.07 12.41
CA LEU A 56 40.86 -7.71 11.91
C LEU A 56 42.34 -7.36 12.04
N TRP A 57 42.96 -7.67 13.17
CA TRP A 57 44.39 -7.42 13.39
C TRP A 57 45.25 -8.20 12.39
N LEU A 58 44.92 -9.47 12.15
CA LEU A 58 45.59 -10.30 11.15
C LEU A 58 45.37 -9.78 9.72
N GLU A 59 44.21 -9.20 9.40
CA GLU A 59 44.00 -8.58 8.08
C GLU A 59 45.02 -7.46 7.84
N LEU A 60 45.37 -6.68 8.87
CA LEU A 60 46.36 -5.61 8.77
C LEU A 60 47.77 -6.16 8.65
N LEU A 61 48.14 -7.09 9.53
CA LEU A 61 49.49 -7.65 9.56
C LEU A 61 49.81 -8.44 8.30
N LEU A 62 48.86 -9.19 7.76
CA LEU A 62 49.03 -9.98 6.54
C LEU A 62 49.08 -9.13 5.26
N ARG A 63 48.70 -7.85 5.29
CA ARG A 63 48.91 -6.94 4.13
C ARG A 63 50.37 -6.54 3.95
N ASN A 64 51.15 -6.59 5.03
CA ASN A 64 52.55 -6.16 5.02
C ASN A 64 53.38 -6.93 3.96
N PRO A 65 54.24 -6.31 3.15
CA PRO A 65 54.92 -6.97 2.03
C PRO A 65 56.01 -8.00 2.41
N PHE A 66 56.36 -8.18 3.69
CA PHE A 66 57.45 -9.08 4.08
C PHE A 66 57.13 -10.58 3.87
N PRO A 67 58.15 -11.41 3.55
CA PRO A 67 57.98 -12.86 3.41
C PRO A 67 57.42 -13.51 4.67
N LEU A 68 56.40 -14.36 4.50
CA LEU A 68 55.80 -15.09 5.61
C LEU A 68 56.53 -16.42 5.81
N LYS A 69 57.27 -16.56 6.91
CA LYS A 69 57.83 -17.85 7.35
C LYS A 69 56.89 -18.47 8.38
N ILE A 70 56.21 -19.53 8.00
CA ILE A 70 55.24 -20.25 8.82
C ILE A 70 55.50 -21.76 8.71
N ASP A 71 55.53 -22.46 9.83
CA ASP A 71 55.58 -23.93 9.88
C ASP A 71 54.19 -24.55 9.60
N GLU A 72 54.17 -25.83 9.24
CA GLU A 72 52.96 -26.54 8.80
C GLU A 72 51.88 -26.65 9.90
N GLU A 73 52.30 -26.78 11.16
CA GLU A 73 51.39 -26.84 12.31
C GLU A 73 50.68 -25.49 12.52
N SER A 74 51.45 -24.41 12.53
CA SER A 74 50.91 -23.04 12.60
C SER A 74 50.05 -22.70 11.40
N LEU A 75 50.40 -23.16 10.20
CA LEU A 75 49.60 -22.97 8.99
C LEU A 75 48.24 -23.65 9.11
N SER A 76 48.21 -24.90 9.54
CA SER A 76 46.99 -25.67 9.73
C SER A 76 46.06 -25.03 10.77
N LYS A 77 46.62 -24.54 11.89
CA LYS A 77 45.88 -23.80 12.92
C LYS A 77 45.27 -22.50 12.39
N MET A 78 46.05 -21.72 11.63
CA MET A 78 45.60 -20.45 11.06
C MET A 78 44.52 -20.65 10.00
N VAL A 79 44.65 -21.65 9.12
CA VAL A 79 43.62 -21.98 8.13
C VAL A 79 42.33 -22.39 8.83
N SER A 80 42.40 -23.28 9.82
CA SER A 80 41.24 -23.70 10.62
C SER A 80 40.56 -22.52 11.30
N PHE A 81 41.34 -21.61 11.90
CA PHE A 81 40.82 -20.39 12.52
C PHE A 81 40.06 -19.50 11.54
N PHE A 82 40.62 -19.24 10.35
CA PHE A 82 39.94 -18.39 9.37
C PHE A 82 38.70 -19.06 8.78
N LEU A 83 38.74 -20.36 8.51
CA LEU A 83 37.57 -21.10 8.04
C LEU A 83 36.43 -21.04 9.06
N GLU A 84 36.73 -21.19 10.35
CA GLU A 84 35.73 -21.00 11.41
C GLU A 84 35.20 -19.56 11.44
N ALA A 85 36.09 -18.57 11.34
CA ALA A 85 35.70 -17.16 11.28
C ALA A 85 34.86 -16.79 10.03
N THR A 86 34.86 -17.61 8.97
CA THR A 86 33.98 -17.41 7.79
C THR A 86 32.51 -17.72 8.05
N LYS A 87 32.22 -18.50 9.11
CA LYS A 87 30.85 -18.85 9.52
C LYS A 87 30.11 -17.67 10.15
N THR A 88 30.83 -16.68 10.67
CA THR A 88 30.25 -15.48 11.30
C THR A 88 30.16 -14.30 10.32
N THR A 89 28.97 -13.70 10.20
CA THR A 89 28.68 -12.65 9.22
C THR A 89 29.63 -11.45 9.29
N GLU A 90 29.95 -10.97 10.50
CA GLU A 90 30.80 -9.79 10.71
C GLU A 90 32.26 -10.01 10.30
N THR A 91 32.78 -11.23 10.49
CA THR A 91 34.18 -11.59 10.21
C THR A 91 34.37 -12.28 8.88
N ARG A 92 33.30 -12.69 8.19
CA ARG A 92 33.37 -13.48 6.95
C ARG A 92 34.27 -12.86 5.88
N LYS A 93 34.04 -11.59 5.55
CA LYS A 93 34.80 -10.89 4.50
C LYS A 93 36.28 -10.66 4.88
N PRO A 94 36.61 -10.17 6.10
CA PRO A 94 37.98 -10.16 6.61
C PRO A 94 38.66 -11.53 6.60
N ALA A 95 37.99 -12.57 7.11
CA ALA A 95 38.52 -13.91 7.21
C ALA A 95 38.89 -14.50 5.84
N PHE A 96 38.02 -14.37 4.82
CA PHE A 96 38.36 -14.80 3.46
C PHE A 96 39.53 -14.02 2.85
N LYS A 97 39.67 -12.72 3.15
CA LYS A 97 40.86 -11.96 2.70
C LYS A 97 42.12 -12.49 3.37
N CYS A 98 42.09 -12.70 4.68
CA CYS A 98 43.24 -13.21 5.43
C CYS A 98 43.65 -14.59 4.94
N LEU A 99 42.69 -15.50 4.78
CA LEU A 99 42.91 -16.84 4.25
C LEU A 99 43.52 -16.80 2.85
N ALA A 100 43.04 -15.91 1.98
CA ALA A 100 43.61 -15.72 0.64
C ALA A 100 45.01 -15.10 0.64
N MET A 101 45.29 -14.10 1.49
CA MET A 101 46.65 -13.54 1.66
C MET A 101 47.62 -14.58 2.21
N LEU A 102 47.16 -15.42 3.15
CA LEU A 102 47.92 -16.54 3.68
C LEU A 102 48.24 -17.54 2.58
N ALA A 103 47.24 -17.97 1.80
CA ALA A 103 47.41 -18.90 0.67
C ALA A 103 48.24 -18.33 -0.49
N GLN A 104 48.30 -17.01 -0.65
CA GLN A 104 49.18 -16.38 -1.64
C GLN A 104 50.67 -16.53 -1.26
N ARG A 105 50.97 -16.50 0.05
CA ARG A 105 52.33 -16.38 0.60
C ARG A 105 52.85 -17.66 1.23
N ALA A 106 51.97 -18.62 1.52
CA ALA A 106 52.26 -19.93 2.06
C ALA A 106 51.65 -21.01 1.15
N ASN A 107 52.15 -22.25 1.26
CA ASN A 107 51.68 -23.39 0.45
C ASN A 107 50.35 -23.96 0.97
N VAL A 108 49.29 -23.15 1.00
CA VAL A 108 47.94 -23.62 1.34
C VAL A 108 47.40 -24.45 0.18
N MET A 109 47.27 -25.77 0.40
CA MET A 109 46.72 -26.68 -0.60
C MET A 109 45.22 -26.40 -0.81
N HIS A 110 44.74 -26.50 -2.04
CA HIS A 110 43.32 -26.38 -2.36
C HIS A 110 43.00 -27.20 -3.60
N CYS A 111 41.98 -28.05 -3.51
CA CYS A 111 41.58 -28.94 -4.60
C CYS A 111 40.06 -29.23 -4.54
N SER A 112 39.52 -29.66 -5.67
CA SER A 112 38.19 -30.25 -5.82
C SER A 112 38.32 -31.67 -6.34
N THR A 113 37.47 -32.59 -5.91
CA THR A 113 37.45 -34.01 -6.34
C THR A 113 36.43 -34.26 -7.46
N GLU A 114 36.45 -35.47 -8.05
CA GLU A 114 35.55 -35.88 -9.15
C GLU A 114 34.09 -36.02 -8.69
N GLU A 115 33.85 -36.55 -7.49
CA GLU A 115 32.61 -36.32 -6.75
C GLU A 115 32.78 -34.99 -6.01
N PRO A 116 31.91 -33.97 -6.15
CA PRO A 116 32.26 -32.58 -5.84
C PRO A 116 32.37 -32.31 -4.33
N SER A 117 33.49 -32.72 -3.74
CA SER A 117 34.00 -32.31 -2.44
C SER A 117 35.13 -31.30 -2.64
N PHE A 118 35.14 -30.29 -1.78
CA PHE A 118 36.04 -29.14 -1.90
C PHE A 118 36.91 -29.05 -0.66
N TYR A 119 38.22 -28.92 -0.85
CA TYR A 119 39.18 -28.91 0.25
C TYR A 119 40.02 -27.64 0.24
N ILE A 120 40.19 -27.05 1.43
CA ILE A 120 41.18 -26.01 1.71
C ILE A 120 42.07 -26.52 2.84
N HIS A 121 43.34 -26.76 2.53
CA HIS A 121 44.35 -27.28 3.45
C HIS A 121 43.91 -28.57 4.17
N ASN A 122 43.45 -29.55 3.39
CA ASN A 122 42.90 -30.83 3.86
C ASN A 122 41.62 -30.74 4.70
N ILE A 123 40.99 -29.56 4.79
CA ILE A 123 39.70 -29.37 5.47
C ILE A 123 38.61 -29.32 4.41
N GLU A 124 37.62 -30.21 4.52
CA GLU A 124 36.45 -30.20 3.65
C GLU A 124 35.58 -28.97 3.93
N VAL A 125 35.18 -28.28 2.87
CA VAL A 125 34.38 -27.05 2.93
C VAL A 125 33.23 -27.12 1.92
N SER A 126 32.20 -26.30 2.15
CA SER A 126 31.14 -26.14 1.16
C SER A 126 31.66 -25.52 -0.14
N GLU A 127 31.00 -25.83 -1.26
CA GLU A 127 31.27 -25.25 -2.57
C GLU A 127 31.31 -23.70 -2.55
N LEU A 128 30.34 -23.08 -1.86
CA LEU A 128 30.29 -21.62 -1.73
C LEU A 128 31.53 -21.07 -1.02
N THR A 129 31.94 -21.69 0.09
CA THR A 129 33.15 -21.31 0.84
C THR A 129 34.39 -21.44 -0.03
N TYR A 130 34.48 -22.52 -0.81
CA TYR A 130 35.59 -22.78 -1.72
C TYR A 130 35.71 -21.69 -2.79
N TYR A 131 34.64 -21.39 -3.53
CA TYR A 131 34.69 -20.37 -4.57
C TYR A 131 34.81 -18.94 -4.02
N GLU A 132 34.30 -18.64 -2.82
CA GLU A 132 34.56 -17.35 -2.16
C GLU A 132 36.04 -17.17 -1.83
N PHE A 133 36.69 -18.22 -1.32
CA PHE A 133 38.13 -18.25 -1.10
C PHE A 133 38.91 -18.06 -2.41
N LEU A 134 38.62 -18.84 -3.45
CA LEU A 134 39.29 -18.73 -4.76
C LEU A 134 39.09 -17.36 -5.41
N ALA A 135 37.90 -16.76 -5.28
CA ALA A 135 37.62 -15.41 -5.77
C ALA A 135 38.47 -14.35 -5.07
N LYS A 136 38.81 -14.53 -3.78
CA LYS A 136 39.75 -13.67 -3.07
C LYS A 136 41.19 -13.95 -3.46
N LEU A 137 41.58 -15.21 -3.50
CA LEU A 137 42.95 -15.62 -3.87
C LEU A 137 43.33 -15.13 -5.27
N SER A 138 42.44 -15.30 -6.25
CA SER A 138 42.63 -14.76 -7.61
C SER A 138 42.74 -13.23 -7.63
N SER A 139 42.02 -12.51 -6.77
CA SER A 139 42.12 -11.04 -6.70
C SER A 139 43.46 -10.52 -6.18
N PHE A 140 44.23 -11.38 -5.51
CA PHE A 140 45.61 -11.11 -5.12
C PHE A 140 46.64 -11.55 -6.19
N GLY A 141 46.19 -11.95 -7.39
CA GLY A 141 47.06 -12.25 -8.53
C GLY A 141 47.57 -13.70 -8.60
N LYS A 142 47.06 -14.61 -7.75
CA LYS A 142 47.40 -16.03 -7.85
C LYS A 142 46.55 -16.69 -8.95
N LYS A 143 47.21 -17.40 -9.87
CA LYS A 143 46.52 -18.28 -10.83
C LYS A 143 45.85 -19.42 -10.06
N VAL A 144 44.55 -19.58 -10.26
CA VAL A 144 43.74 -20.66 -9.69
C VAL A 144 43.08 -21.43 -10.81
N GLN A 145 42.97 -22.75 -10.66
CA GLN A 145 42.16 -23.57 -11.55
C GLN A 145 40.68 -23.33 -11.25
N LEU A 146 39.87 -23.32 -12.31
CA LEU A 146 38.47 -22.96 -12.22
C LEU A 146 37.64 -23.91 -13.11
N ALA A 147 36.62 -24.52 -12.53
CA ALA A 147 35.58 -25.20 -13.30
C ALA A 147 34.71 -24.18 -14.06
N PRO A 148 34.25 -24.49 -15.28
CA PRO A 148 33.41 -23.58 -16.06
C PRO A 148 32.14 -23.18 -15.32
N VAL A 149 31.54 -22.07 -15.75
CA VAL A 149 30.22 -21.66 -15.28
C VAL A 149 29.20 -22.61 -15.90
N GLU A 150 28.37 -23.22 -15.06
CA GLU A 150 27.36 -24.19 -15.47
C GLU A 150 25.95 -23.63 -15.22
N ASP A 151 24.97 -24.05 -16.00
CA ASP A 151 23.62 -23.49 -15.94
C ASP A 151 22.96 -23.68 -14.57
N HIS A 152 23.25 -24.81 -13.91
CA HIS A 152 22.71 -25.19 -12.61
C HIS A 152 23.47 -24.59 -11.41
N ASP A 153 24.56 -23.86 -11.65
CA ASP A 153 25.27 -23.15 -10.58
C ASP A 153 24.33 -22.17 -9.86
N SER A 154 24.45 -22.09 -8.54
CA SER A 154 23.76 -21.04 -7.79
C SER A 154 24.26 -19.64 -8.21
N VAL A 155 23.40 -18.63 -8.09
CA VAL A 155 23.72 -17.22 -8.42
C VAL A 155 25.00 -16.74 -7.73
N MET A 156 25.25 -17.15 -6.48
CA MET A 156 26.46 -16.76 -5.77
C MET A 156 27.70 -17.45 -6.33
N ILE A 157 27.61 -18.73 -6.69
CA ILE A 157 28.70 -19.47 -7.32
C ILE A 157 29.03 -18.84 -8.68
N LYS A 158 28.02 -18.59 -9.54
CA LYS A 158 28.20 -17.88 -10.82
C LYS A 158 28.93 -16.54 -10.61
N LYS A 159 28.55 -15.74 -9.60
CA LYS A 159 29.26 -14.48 -9.24
C LYS A 159 30.72 -14.69 -8.87
N MET A 160 31.05 -15.73 -8.14
CA MET A 160 32.43 -16.01 -7.74
C MET A 160 33.24 -16.53 -8.92
N LYS A 161 32.73 -17.48 -9.69
CA LYS A 161 33.35 -17.97 -10.94
C LYS A 161 33.64 -16.81 -11.90
N MET A 162 32.67 -15.92 -12.17
CA MET A 162 32.88 -14.72 -13.00
C MET A 162 34.00 -13.79 -12.48
N LYS A 163 34.13 -13.63 -11.16
CA LYS A 163 35.22 -12.83 -10.57
C LYS A 163 36.57 -13.51 -10.78
N ILE A 164 36.64 -14.82 -10.57
CA ILE A 164 37.85 -15.61 -10.77
C ILE A 164 38.30 -15.53 -12.24
N MET A 165 37.39 -15.78 -13.19
CA MET A 165 37.65 -15.66 -14.64
C MET A 165 38.17 -14.26 -15.01
N SER A 166 37.60 -13.21 -14.41
CA SER A 166 38.01 -11.84 -14.70
C SER A 166 39.39 -11.45 -14.13
N ASN A 167 39.85 -12.13 -13.08
CA ASN A 167 41.17 -11.88 -12.47
C ASN A 167 42.25 -12.74 -13.15
N ASN A 168 41.88 -13.91 -13.67
CA ASN A 168 42.77 -14.85 -14.38
C ASN A 168 42.23 -15.12 -15.79
N PRO A 169 42.21 -14.12 -16.69
CA PRO A 169 41.61 -14.26 -18.02
C PRO A 169 42.35 -15.30 -18.86
N THR A 170 41.58 -16.16 -19.53
CA THR A 170 42.02 -17.03 -20.62
C THR A 170 41.34 -16.61 -21.92
N ASP A 171 41.82 -17.08 -23.06
CA ASP A 171 41.33 -16.67 -24.39
C ASP A 171 39.81 -16.87 -24.58
N ASN A 172 39.21 -17.84 -23.87
CA ASN A 172 37.79 -18.17 -23.97
C ASN A 172 36.88 -17.40 -23.00
N VAL A 173 37.43 -16.65 -22.03
CA VAL A 173 36.62 -15.96 -21.01
C VAL A 173 35.66 -14.95 -21.62
N LEU A 174 36.13 -14.19 -22.61
CA LEU A 174 35.31 -13.16 -23.26
C LEU A 174 34.12 -13.78 -24.01
N LYS A 175 34.32 -14.92 -24.67
CA LYS A 175 33.25 -15.68 -25.33
C LYS A 175 32.18 -16.11 -24.32
N CYS A 176 32.59 -16.70 -23.20
CA CYS A 176 31.68 -17.09 -22.12
C CYS A 176 30.89 -15.89 -21.59
N PHE A 177 31.54 -14.74 -21.36
CA PHE A 177 30.84 -13.55 -20.88
C PHE A 177 29.84 -12.98 -21.91
N PHE A 178 30.11 -13.09 -23.21
CA PHE A 178 29.15 -12.72 -24.24
C PHE A 178 27.91 -13.62 -24.23
N GLU A 179 28.08 -14.93 -24.02
CA GLU A 179 26.97 -15.89 -23.89
C GLU A 179 26.12 -15.58 -22.64
N MET A 180 26.76 -15.18 -21.55
CA MET A 180 26.09 -14.81 -20.29
C MET A 180 25.33 -13.47 -20.34
N LEU A 181 25.47 -12.65 -21.39
CA LEU A 181 24.76 -11.36 -21.46
C LEU A 181 23.23 -11.52 -21.44
N ASN A 182 22.71 -12.66 -21.89
CA ASN A 182 21.28 -12.95 -21.93
C ASN A 182 20.73 -13.65 -20.67
N GLU A 183 21.57 -13.85 -19.65
CA GLU A 183 21.21 -14.53 -18.41
C GLU A 183 20.02 -13.83 -17.73
N ARG A 184 19.02 -14.62 -17.30
CA ARG A 184 17.74 -14.09 -16.82
C ARG A 184 17.82 -13.52 -15.40
N ASP A 185 18.79 -13.98 -14.62
CA ASP A 185 18.94 -13.52 -13.25
C ASP A 185 19.64 -12.14 -13.18
N SER A 186 18.82 -11.10 -13.02
CA SER A 186 19.27 -9.70 -12.92
C SER A 186 20.30 -9.44 -11.80
N ARG A 187 20.37 -10.32 -10.78
CA ARG A 187 21.36 -10.20 -9.69
C ARG A 187 22.79 -10.39 -10.20
N LEU A 188 22.98 -11.02 -11.36
CA LEU A 188 24.29 -11.28 -11.98
C LEU A 188 24.81 -10.09 -12.80
N GLY A 189 23.92 -9.30 -13.41
CA GLY A 189 24.25 -8.30 -14.43
C GLY A 189 25.37 -7.34 -14.04
N TRP A 190 25.31 -6.72 -12.86
CA TRP A 190 26.36 -5.79 -12.42
C TRP A 190 27.73 -6.45 -12.21
N THR A 191 27.74 -7.71 -11.73
CA THR A 191 28.99 -8.46 -11.55
C THR A 191 29.57 -8.84 -12.92
N LEU A 192 28.71 -9.31 -13.83
CA LEU A 192 29.07 -9.62 -15.21
C LEU A 192 29.67 -8.40 -15.89
N CYS A 193 29.00 -7.24 -15.89
CA CYS A 193 29.48 -6.01 -16.53
C CYS A 193 30.86 -5.58 -15.99
N LYS A 194 31.06 -5.62 -14.65
CA LYS A 194 32.36 -5.28 -14.04
C LYS A 194 33.46 -6.28 -14.38
N SER A 195 33.14 -7.58 -14.38
CA SER A 195 34.06 -8.64 -14.79
C SER A 195 34.44 -8.50 -16.27
N PHE A 196 33.46 -8.19 -17.12
CA PHE A 196 33.63 -7.94 -18.54
C PHE A 196 34.67 -6.83 -18.78
N LEU A 197 34.51 -5.69 -18.12
CA LEU A 197 35.44 -4.55 -18.21
C LEU A 197 36.88 -4.85 -17.82
N LYS A 198 37.11 -5.82 -16.92
CA LYS A 198 38.47 -6.23 -16.56
C LYS A 198 39.13 -7.00 -17.69
N VAL A 199 38.38 -7.87 -18.35
CA VAL A 199 38.90 -8.80 -19.38
C VAL A 199 39.15 -8.08 -20.69
N ILE A 200 38.29 -7.14 -21.08
CA ILE A 200 38.41 -6.41 -22.36
C ILE A 200 39.68 -5.57 -22.47
N LYS A 201 40.39 -5.29 -21.37
CA LYS A 201 41.69 -4.60 -21.39
C LYS A 201 42.79 -5.40 -22.09
N TYR A 202 42.57 -6.70 -22.28
CA TYR A 202 43.53 -7.62 -22.90
C TYR A 202 43.16 -7.96 -24.36
N VAL A 203 42.14 -7.30 -24.92
CA VAL A 203 41.59 -7.58 -26.25
C VAL A 203 41.43 -6.28 -27.04
N GLU A 204 41.43 -6.35 -28.37
CA GLU A 204 41.18 -5.21 -29.25
C GLU A 204 39.78 -4.61 -29.01
N THR A 205 39.75 -3.39 -28.47
CA THR A 205 38.51 -2.74 -28.02
C THR A 205 37.48 -2.55 -29.15
N GLY A 206 37.93 -2.24 -30.37
CA GLY A 206 37.05 -2.01 -31.52
C GLY A 206 36.17 -3.22 -31.85
N SER A 207 36.75 -4.43 -31.86
CA SER A 207 36.01 -5.67 -32.11
C SER A 207 34.93 -5.94 -31.05
N VAL A 208 35.25 -5.66 -29.78
CA VAL A 208 34.32 -5.83 -28.66
C VAL A 208 33.16 -4.84 -28.75
N VAL A 209 33.43 -3.58 -29.07
CA VAL A 209 32.40 -2.55 -29.25
C VAL A 209 31.45 -2.95 -30.38
N SER A 210 31.96 -3.34 -31.54
CA SER A 210 31.14 -3.79 -32.68
C SER A 210 30.26 -4.99 -32.29
N ALA A 211 30.85 -5.99 -31.62
CA ALA A 211 30.13 -7.17 -31.16
C ALA A 211 29.01 -6.85 -30.13
N LEU A 212 29.22 -5.84 -29.26
CA LEU A 212 28.19 -5.37 -28.33
C LEU A 212 27.05 -4.66 -29.08
N LYS A 213 27.37 -3.80 -30.05
CA LYS A 213 26.37 -3.09 -30.86
C LYS A 213 25.50 -4.04 -31.70
N GLU A 214 26.10 -5.05 -32.32
CA GLU A 214 25.37 -6.07 -33.11
C GLU A 214 24.33 -6.82 -32.29
N ARG A 215 24.62 -7.06 -31.01
CA ARG A 215 23.69 -7.70 -30.06
C ARG A 215 22.54 -6.79 -29.65
N CYS A 216 22.67 -5.48 -29.85
CA CYS A 216 21.61 -4.48 -29.66
C CYS A 216 20.78 -4.27 -30.95
N SER A 217 20.36 -5.35 -31.61
CA SER A 217 19.57 -5.30 -32.85
C SER A 217 18.06 -5.46 -32.62
N VAL A 218 17.66 -6.43 -31.78
CA VAL A 218 16.24 -6.72 -31.45
C VAL A 218 16.04 -6.73 -29.94
N ILE A 219 15.21 -5.81 -29.41
CA ILE A 219 15.01 -5.64 -27.95
C ILE A 219 14.18 -6.79 -27.34
N PHE A 220 13.01 -7.06 -27.90
CA PHE A 220 11.97 -7.91 -27.29
C PHE A 220 12.39 -9.37 -27.03
N ALA A 221 13.38 -9.88 -27.76
CA ALA A 221 13.88 -11.25 -27.56
C ALA A 221 15.10 -11.32 -26.63
N ASN A 222 15.69 -10.17 -26.28
CA ASN A 222 17.04 -10.07 -25.72
C ASN A 222 17.17 -8.91 -24.71
N GLU A 223 16.14 -8.60 -23.90
CA GLU A 223 16.17 -7.44 -23.00
C GLU A 223 17.38 -7.44 -22.07
N ASN A 224 17.75 -8.60 -21.50
CA ASN A 224 18.91 -8.71 -20.62
C ASN A 224 20.22 -8.40 -21.36
N THR A 225 20.33 -8.85 -22.61
CA THR A 225 21.48 -8.56 -23.45
C THR A 225 21.59 -7.06 -23.71
N TRP A 226 20.47 -6.38 -24.00
CA TRP A 226 20.42 -4.93 -24.15
C TRP A 226 20.83 -4.19 -22.88
N ILE A 227 20.26 -4.56 -21.73
CA ILE A 227 20.57 -3.99 -20.41
C ILE A 227 22.08 -4.09 -20.15
N ASN A 228 22.65 -5.29 -20.27
CA ASN A 228 24.05 -5.54 -19.97
C ASN A 228 24.98 -4.87 -21.00
N ALA A 229 24.66 -4.93 -22.30
CA ALA A 229 25.47 -4.31 -23.35
C ALA A 229 25.52 -2.78 -23.22
N MET A 230 24.37 -2.12 -23.02
CA MET A 230 24.32 -0.66 -22.80
C MET A 230 25.06 -0.26 -21.52
N THR A 231 24.95 -1.08 -20.46
CA THR A 231 25.70 -0.86 -19.21
C THR A 231 27.21 -0.98 -19.42
N ILE A 232 27.68 -1.98 -20.17
CA ILE A 232 29.10 -2.15 -20.50
C ILE A 232 29.60 -0.98 -21.35
N LEU A 233 28.88 -0.62 -22.42
CA LEU A 233 29.22 0.52 -23.28
C LEU A 233 29.29 1.84 -22.48
N GLY A 234 28.34 2.07 -21.56
CA GLY A 234 28.33 3.25 -20.70
C GLY A 234 29.54 3.29 -19.77
N MET A 235 29.90 2.15 -19.17
CA MET A 235 31.09 2.06 -18.34
C MET A 235 32.40 2.22 -19.14
N MET A 236 32.48 1.69 -20.37
CA MET A 236 33.62 1.88 -21.28
C MET A 236 33.79 3.37 -21.61
N SER A 237 32.70 4.06 -21.97
CA SER A 237 32.69 5.51 -22.19
C SER A 237 33.22 6.26 -20.96
N LEU A 238 32.75 5.95 -19.75
CA LEU A 238 33.26 6.57 -18.51
C LEU A 238 34.75 6.31 -18.25
N GLN A 239 35.31 5.21 -18.75
CA GLN A 239 36.75 4.92 -18.71
C GLN A 239 37.55 5.62 -19.83
N GLY A 240 36.88 6.37 -20.71
CA GLY A 240 37.51 7.14 -21.78
C GLY A 240 37.71 6.36 -23.08
N TRP A 241 37.00 5.24 -23.26
CA TRP A 241 37.13 4.41 -24.45
C TRP A 241 36.22 4.95 -25.55
N ASP A 242 36.69 4.93 -26.79
CA ASP A 242 35.86 5.27 -27.95
C ASP A 242 34.89 4.13 -28.23
N ILE A 243 33.60 4.41 -28.10
CA ILE A 243 32.52 3.47 -28.39
C ILE A 243 31.81 3.78 -29.72
N GLY A 244 32.25 4.80 -30.46
CA GLY A 244 31.63 5.29 -31.71
C GLY A 244 30.18 5.74 -31.53
N ASP A 245 29.45 5.85 -32.64
CA ASP A 245 28.03 6.25 -32.61
C ASP A 245 27.13 5.13 -32.08
N VAL A 246 26.27 5.48 -31.12
CA VAL A 246 25.29 4.60 -30.47
C VAL A 246 23.91 5.28 -30.39
N SER A 247 23.69 6.34 -31.15
CA SER A 247 22.46 7.17 -31.09
C SER A 247 21.20 6.33 -31.30
N ASP A 248 21.22 5.43 -32.29
CA ASP A 248 20.09 4.52 -32.57
C ASP A 248 19.78 3.57 -31.41
N ILE A 249 20.81 3.05 -30.74
CA ILE A 249 20.66 2.16 -29.60
C ILE A 249 20.02 2.92 -28.43
N VAL A 250 20.54 4.12 -28.13
CA VAL A 250 20.02 4.99 -27.07
C VAL A 250 18.57 5.38 -27.36
N LEU A 251 18.24 5.81 -28.57
CA LEU A 251 16.91 6.27 -28.94
C LEU A 251 15.88 5.13 -28.88
N LYS A 252 16.22 3.94 -29.40
CA LYS A 252 15.40 2.74 -29.27
C LYS A 252 15.23 2.32 -27.82
N GLY A 253 16.31 2.34 -27.04
CA GLY A 253 16.31 1.96 -25.63
C GLY A 253 15.45 2.86 -24.75
N ILE A 254 15.58 4.19 -24.87
CA ILE A 254 14.80 5.18 -24.10
C ILE A 254 13.31 5.13 -24.49
N SER A 255 13.02 4.89 -25.77
CA SER A 255 11.65 4.82 -26.28
C SER A 255 10.96 3.48 -26.02
N TYR A 256 11.68 2.46 -25.51
CA TYR A 256 11.15 1.13 -25.31
C TYR A 256 10.12 1.09 -24.17
N THR A 257 8.84 1.00 -24.53
CA THR A 257 7.74 0.78 -23.60
C THR A 257 7.03 -0.52 -23.99
N ASN A 258 7.15 -1.55 -23.16
CA ASN A 258 6.41 -2.80 -23.32
C ASN A 258 5.90 -3.27 -21.94
N GLU A 259 4.59 -3.19 -21.76
CA GLU A 259 3.96 -3.51 -20.48
C GLU A 259 3.88 -5.02 -20.19
N MET A 260 4.03 -5.84 -21.23
CA MET A 260 3.93 -7.29 -21.11
C MET A 260 5.23 -7.93 -20.61
N VAL A 261 6.30 -7.15 -20.44
CA VAL A 261 7.64 -7.64 -20.06
C VAL A 261 8.18 -6.89 -18.86
N SER A 262 8.62 -7.63 -17.83
CA SER A 262 9.13 -7.07 -16.58
C SER A 262 10.35 -6.15 -16.74
N ASN A 263 11.14 -6.34 -17.80
CA ASN A 263 12.43 -5.68 -18.00
C ASN A 263 12.36 -4.39 -18.82
N SER A 264 11.17 -3.98 -19.28
CA SER A 264 11.03 -2.76 -20.11
C SER A 264 11.55 -1.50 -19.41
N GLU A 265 11.30 -1.36 -18.11
CA GLU A 265 11.84 -0.29 -17.28
C GLU A 265 13.38 -0.31 -17.26
N THR A 266 13.97 -1.46 -16.98
CA THR A 266 15.43 -1.60 -16.85
C THR A 266 16.15 -1.35 -18.18
N VAL A 267 15.55 -1.71 -19.32
CA VAL A 267 16.09 -1.35 -20.65
C VAL A 267 16.16 0.17 -20.80
N ARG A 268 15.08 0.90 -20.46
CA ARG A 268 15.08 2.38 -20.50
C ARG A 268 16.11 2.96 -19.54
N GLU A 269 16.20 2.42 -18.31
CA GLU A 269 17.18 2.86 -17.31
C GLU A 269 18.62 2.68 -17.80
N SER A 270 18.97 1.52 -18.39
CA SER A 270 20.30 1.28 -18.96
C SER A 270 20.60 2.18 -20.16
N ALA A 271 19.62 2.50 -20.99
CA ALA A 271 19.79 3.44 -22.09
C ALA A 271 20.05 4.88 -21.59
N LEU A 272 19.34 5.30 -20.54
CA LEU A 272 19.57 6.57 -19.86
C LEU A 272 20.95 6.63 -19.20
N PHE A 273 21.42 5.52 -18.60
CA PHE A 273 22.77 5.41 -18.06
C PHE A 273 23.84 5.58 -19.15
N LEU A 274 23.68 4.90 -20.31
CA LEU A 274 24.59 5.04 -21.44
C LEU A 274 24.62 6.50 -21.94
N LEU A 275 23.46 7.14 -22.10
CA LEU A 275 23.39 8.54 -22.52
C LEU A 275 24.02 9.50 -21.51
N TRP A 276 23.80 9.27 -20.21
CA TRP A 276 24.45 10.05 -19.15
C TRP A 276 25.98 9.91 -19.21
N ALA A 277 26.48 8.68 -19.39
CA ALA A 277 27.91 8.41 -19.51
C ALA A 277 28.55 9.14 -20.70
N LEU A 278 27.89 9.13 -21.87
CA LEU A 278 28.32 9.86 -23.06
C LEU A 278 28.35 11.38 -22.84
N THR A 279 27.27 11.92 -22.24
CA THR A 279 27.15 13.35 -21.93
C THR A 279 28.27 13.81 -21.00
N ARG A 280 28.57 12.99 -19.99
CA ARG A 280 29.66 13.20 -19.02
C ARG A 280 31.06 13.14 -19.64
N LYS A 281 31.22 12.60 -20.85
CA LYS A 281 32.53 12.53 -21.54
C LYS A 281 32.71 13.56 -22.65
N SER A 282 31.75 14.49 -22.76
CA SER A 282 31.75 15.66 -23.66
C SER A 282 30.98 15.48 -24.97
N ASN A 283 30.06 14.51 -25.06
CA ASN A 283 29.12 14.46 -26.17
C ASN A 283 27.92 15.37 -25.88
N ALA A 284 27.73 16.41 -26.69
CA ALA A 284 26.51 17.19 -26.65
C ALA A 284 25.33 16.32 -27.11
N VAL A 285 24.22 16.38 -26.37
CA VAL A 285 22.99 15.68 -26.73
C VAL A 285 22.28 16.51 -27.79
N GLY A 286 21.92 15.90 -28.92
CA GLY A 286 21.13 16.57 -29.96
C GLY A 286 19.76 17.03 -29.43
N LYS A 287 19.19 18.08 -30.04
CA LYS A 287 17.95 18.71 -29.56
C LYS A 287 16.81 17.70 -29.36
N ASP A 288 16.56 16.85 -30.34
CA ASP A 288 15.43 15.90 -30.30
C ASP A 288 15.60 14.86 -29.19
N LEU A 289 16.82 14.37 -29.00
CA LEU A 289 17.14 13.44 -27.91
C LEU A 289 17.04 14.13 -26.54
N LEU A 290 17.46 15.40 -26.42
CA LEU A 290 17.26 16.17 -25.20
C LEU A 290 15.76 16.33 -24.89
N CYS A 291 14.94 16.64 -25.90
CA CYS A 291 13.50 16.75 -25.72
C CYS A 291 12.87 15.44 -25.26
N LEU A 292 13.26 14.31 -25.86
CA LEU A 292 12.83 12.97 -25.44
C LEU A 292 13.19 12.72 -23.96
N VAL A 293 14.42 13.01 -23.56
CA VAL A 293 14.88 12.80 -22.18
C VAL A 293 14.13 13.70 -21.20
N VAL A 294 13.90 14.98 -21.52
CA VAL A 294 13.13 15.88 -20.65
C VAL A 294 11.68 15.40 -20.54
N GLY A 295 11.07 14.96 -21.65
CA GLY A 295 9.74 14.35 -21.63
C GLY A 295 9.69 13.11 -20.74
N ARG A 296 10.72 12.25 -20.79
CA ARG A 296 10.86 11.09 -19.90
C ARG A 296 11.11 11.47 -18.45
N ALA A 297 11.84 12.55 -18.18
CA ALA A 297 12.05 13.06 -16.82
C ALA A 297 10.72 13.48 -16.15
N LEU A 298 9.78 14.00 -16.95
CA LEU A 298 8.46 14.43 -16.46
C LEU A 298 7.46 13.27 -16.40
N PHE A 299 7.42 12.42 -17.44
CA PHE A 299 6.28 11.54 -17.71
C PHE A 299 6.61 10.06 -17.81
N ASP A 300 7.85 9.63 -17.58
CA ASP A 300 8.08 8.18 -17.51
C ASP A 300 7.27 7.59 -16.32
N PRO A 301 6.57 6.46 -16.51
CA PRO A 301 5.84 5.81 -15.43
C PRO A 301 6.75 5.40 -14.26
N SER A 302 7.99 5.01 -14.55
CA SER A 302 8.98 4.60 -13.55
C SER A 302 9.68 5.80 -12.90
N LEU A 303 9.70 5.82 -11.57
CA LEU A 303 10.48 6.79 -10.81
C LEU A 303 12.00 6.68 -11.10
N SER A 304 12.50 5.45 -11.29
CA SER A 304 13.92 5.19 -11.59
C SER A 304 14.29 5.80 -12.94
N CYS A 305 13.46 5.60 -13.96
CA CYS A 305 13.65 6.19 -15.29
C CYS A 305 13.56 7.72 -15.25
N ARG A 306 12.57 8.30 -14.54
CA ARG A 306 12.48 9.77 -14.40
C ARG A 306 13.73 10.37 -13.74
N ARG A 307 14.28 9.70 -12.73
CA ARG A 307 15.54 10.09 -12.07
C ARG A 307 16.74 9.98 -13.01
N GLY A 308 16.87 8.87 -13.73
CA GLY A 308 17.92 8.68 -14.73
C GLY A 308 17.88 9.76 -15.81
N ALA A 309 16.70 10.06 -16.33
CA ALA A 309 16.51 11.12 -17.33
C ALA A 309 16.82 12.51 -16.77
N SER A 310 16.40 12.82 -15.54
CA SER A 310 16.73 14.08 -14.88
C SER A 310 18.24 14.25 -14.69
N ALA A 311 18.96 13.16 -14.38
CA ALA A 311 20.42 13.18 -14.25
C ALA A 311 21.12 13.45 -15.59
N VAL A 312 20.62 12.90 -16.70
CA VAL A 312 21.10 13.23 -18.06
C VAL A 312 20.91 14.72 -18.34
N VAL A 313 19.72 15.27 -18.09
CA VAL A 313 19.43 16.69 -18.35
C VAL A 313 20.31 17.61 -17.51
N LEU A 314 20.49 17.30 -16.22
CA LEU A 314 21.36 18.04 -15.32
C LEU A 314 22.82 18.04 -15.82
N GLU A 315 23.36 16.88 -16.19
CA GLU A 315 24.72 16.75 -16.71
C GLU A 315 24.88 17.50 -18.03
N HIS A 316 23.90 17.43 -18.93
CA HIS A 316 23.92 18.13 -20.22
C HIS A 316 23.93 19.64 -20.03
N ILE A 317 22.97 20.20 -19.30
CA ILE A 317 22.87 21.66 -19.07
C ILE A 317 24.07 22.19 -18.31
N GLY A 318 24.56 21.45 -17.31
CA GLY A 318 25.74 21.86 -16.53
C GLY A 318 27.03 21.93 -17.35
N ARG A 319 27.15 21.12 -18.42
CA ARG A 319 28.33 21.09 -19.31
C ARG A 319 28.20 21.99 -20.52
N PHE A 320 26.99 22.08 -21.08
CA PHE A 320 26.66 22.83 -22.27
C PHE A 320 25.60 23.87 -21.91
N PRO A 321 25.93 24.87 -21.08
CA PRO A 321 24.97 25.87 -20.66
C PRO A 321 24.51 26.68 -21.87
N GLU A 322 23.20 26.72 -22.07
CA GLU A 322 22.55 27.58 -23.05
C GLU A 322 21.59 28.49 -22.31
N ALA A 323 21.64 29.78 -22.62
CA ALA A 323 20.85 30.80 -21.93
C ALA A 323 19.36 30.44 -21.89
N GLY A 324 18.80 30.35 -20.68
CA GLY A 324 17.39 30.08 -20.44
C GLY A 324 17.06 28.59 -20.27
N LYS A 325 17.99 27.67 -20.55
CA LYS A 325 17.79 26.23 -20.29
C LYS A 325 18.07 25.85 -18.84
N GLU A 326 18.76 26.69 -18.06
CA GLU A 326 19.01 26.43 -16.62
C GLU A 326 17.71 26.31 -15.82
N GLU A 327 16.66 27.01 -16.25
CA GLU A 327 15.34 26.93 -15.64
C GLU A 327 14.77 25.51 -15.69
N ILE A 328 15.05 24.74 -16.76
CA ILE A 328 14.60 23.36 -16.93
C ILE A 328 15.06 22.50 -15.74
N VAL A 329 16.30 22.70 -15.27
CA VAL A 329 16.85 21.95 -14.12
C VAL A 329 16.01 22.18 -12.87
N SER A 330 15.54 23.41 -12.64
CA SER A 330 14.69 23.73 -11.49
C SER A 330 13.29 23.11 -11.62
N LEU A 331 12.74 23.09 -12.84
CA LEU A 331 11.43 22.52 -13.17
C LEU A 331 11.40 20.99 -13.05
N ILE A 332 12.50 20.31 -13.35
CA ILE A 332 12.61 18.84 -13.30
C ILE A 332 13.32 18.32 -12.03
N ASN A 333 13.64 19.18 -11.06
CA ASN A 333 14.53 18.86 -9.93
C ASN A 333 14.08 17.63 -9.11
N PHE A 334 14.99 16.96 -8.41
CA PHE A 334 14.83 15.65 -7.74
C PHE A 334 13.61 15.53 -6.80
N HIS A 335 13.10 16.63 -6.26
CA HIS A 335 11.91 16.68 -5.40
C HIS A 335 10.57 16.76 -6.18
N SER A 336 10.55 17.35 -7.38
CA SER A 336 9.38 17.44 -8.27
C SER A 336 9.07 16.12 -8.97
N VAL A 337 10.09 15.29 -9.19
CA VAL A 337 10.05 13.96 -9.83
C VAL A 337 9.28 12.91 -9.02
N LYS A 338 8.91 13.21 -7.76
CA LYS A 338 8.27 12.24 -6.85
C LYS A 338 6.84 11.88 -7.25
N ARG A 339 6.04 12.80 -7.82
CA ARG A 339 4.64 12.54 -8.21
C ARG A 339 4.34 13.11 -9.59
N LEU A 340 3.76 12.29 -10.47
CA LEU A 340 3.39 12.69 -11.84
C LEU A 340 2.52 13.95 -11.88
N ARG A 341 1.55 14.08 -10.95
CA ARG A 341 0.71 15.28 -10.81
C ARG A 341 1.49 16.59 -10.65
N ASN A 342 2.67 16.56 -10.04
CA ASN A 342 3.48 17.76 -9.88
C ASN A 342 4.20 18.11 -11.20
N CYS A 343 4.61 17.10 -11.98
CA CYS A 343 5.26 17.28 -13.27
C CYS A 343 4.36 18.03 -14.27
N SER A 344 3.05 17.78 -14.24
CA SER A 344 2.07 18.42 -15.12
C SER A 344 2.10 19.97 -15.07
N LYS A 345 2.52 20.56 -13.94
CA LYS A 345 2.63 22.02 -13.79
C LYS A 345 3.84 22.61 -14.53
N ALA A 346 4.89 21.83 -14.76
CA ALA A 346 6.11 22.28 -15.41
C ALA A 346 5.99 22.29 -16.95
N VAL A 347 5.03 21.55 -17.49
CA VAL A 347 4.91 21.23 -18.93
C VAL A 347 4.86 22.47 -19.80
N LYS A 348 3.94 23.39 -19.50
CA LYS A 348 3.80 24.65 -20.26
C LYS A 348 5.14 25.37 -20.39
N ARG A 349 5.84 25.54 -19.27
CA ARG A 349 7.10 26.27 -19.23
C ARG A 349 8.22 25.53 -19.97
N VAL A 350 8.28 24.21 -19.84
CA VAL A 350 9.25 23.37 -20.56
C VAL A 350 9.03 23.43 -22.07
N LEU A 351 7.77 23.39 -22.54
CA LEU A 351 7.42 23.53 -23.95
C LEU A 351 7.85 24.90 -24.49
N GLU A 352 7.60 25.99 -23.75
CA GLU A 352 8.04 27.34 -24.12
C GLU A 352 9.57 27.44 -24.31
N ILE A 353 10.35 26.76 -23.45
CA ILE A 353 11.82 26.79 -23.50
C ILE A 353 12.35 25.92 -24.65
N LEU A 354 11.86 24.68 -24.80
CA LEU A 354 12.44 23.70 -25.73
C LEU A 354 11.82 23.71 -27.12
N LYS A 355 10.56 24.17 -27.25
CA LYS A 355 9.76 24.11 -28.48
C LYS A 355 9.76 22.70 -29.07
N CYS A 356 9.17 21.77 -28.30
CA CYS A 356 9.24 20.32 -28.52
C CYS A 356 7.89 19.62 -28.35
N GLU A 357 6.83 20.30 -28.78
CA GLU A 357 5.44 19.88 -28.66
C GLU A 357 5.22 18.47 -29.22
N GLU A 358 5.74 18.17 -30.42
CA GLU A 358 5.53 16.88 -31.09
C GLU A 358 6.08 15.70 -30.28
N VAL A 359 7.28 15.83 -29.73
CA VAL A 359 7.93 14.78 -28.94
C VAL A 359 7.17 14.52 -27.63
N PHE A 360 6.71 15.60 -26.98
CA PHE A 360 5.95 15.48 -25.73
C PHE A 360 4.58 14.86 -25.96
N GLU A 361 3.89 15.29 -27.01
CA GLU A 361 2.59 14.76 -27.41
C GLU A 361 2.68 13.26 -27.69
N GLU A 362 3.72 12.80 -28.39
CA GLU A 362 3.92 11.37 -28.67
C GLU A 362 4.12 10.54 -27.38
N ILE A 363 4.90 11.04 -26.43
CA ILE A 363 5.11 10.38 -25.12
C ILE A 363 3.79 10.28 -24.36
N LEU A 364 3.02 11.37 -24.32
CA LEU A 364 1.75 11.43 -23.60
C LEU A 364 0.69 10.52 -24.24
N LEU A 365 0.60 10.47 -25.57
CA LEU A 365 -0.31 9.58 -26.29
C LEU A 365 0.00 8.10 -25.99
N LYS A 366 1.28 7.72 -25.98
CA LYS A 366 1.70 6.37 -25.59
C LYS A 366 1.32 6.04 -24.14
N ASN A 367 1.47 7.01 -23.25
CA ASN A 367 1.12 6.86 -21.84
C ASN A 367 -0.39 6.73 -21.58
N LEU A 368 -1.26 7.12 -22.52
CA LEU A 368 -2.70 6.89 -22.38
C LEU A 368 -3.02 5.40 -22.27
N LEU A 369 -2.29 4.52 -22.94
CA LEU A 369 -2.54 3.07 -22.87
C LEU A 369 -1.84 2.39 -21.69
N HIS A 370 -1.16 3.14 -20.83
CA HIS A 370 -0.32 2.55 -19.79
C HIS A 370 -1.15 1.94 -18.65
N CYS A 371 -0.82 0.75 -18.14
CA CYS A 371 -1.61 0.04 -17.12
C CYS A 371 -1.88 0.84 -15.83
N ASN A 372 -1.00 1.78 -15.46
CA ASN A 372 -1.17 2.67 -14.30
C ASN A 372 -2.17 3.81 -14.56
N LEU A 373 -3.26 3.86 -13.78
CA LEU A 373 -4.32 4.87 -13.89
C LEU A 373 -3.84 6.33 -13.70
N GLU A 374 -2.90 6.59 -12.79
CA GLU A 374 -2.37 7.94 -12.57
C GLU A 374 -1.60 8.42 -13.81
N THR A 375 -0.81 7.55 -14.45
CA THR A 375 -0.15 7.85 -15.72
C THR A 375 -1.16 8.25 -16.80
N LYS A 376 -2.27 7.51 -16.93
CA LYS A 376 -3.34 7.82 -17.89
C LYS A 376 -3.95 9.19 -17.64
N ARG A 377 -4.33 9.45 -16.38
CA ARG A 377 -4.95 10.72 -15.95
C ARG A 377 -4.04 11.91 -16.21
N GLN A 378 -2.78 11.84 -15.79
CA GLN A 378 -1.84 12.95 -16.00
C GLN A 378 -1.56 13.17 -17.48
N SER A 379 -1.55 12.11 -18.29
CA SER A 379 -1.38 12.24 -19.74
C SER A 379 -2.59 12.89 -20.40
N GLY A 380 -3.81 12.45 -20.07
CA GLY A 380 -5.05 13.08 -20.52
C GLY A 380 -5.13 14.56 -20.17
N TYR A 381 -4.82 14.91 -18.92
CA TYR A 381 -4.75 16.29 -18.43
C TYR A 381 -3.75 17.16 -19.22
N CYS A 382 -2.55 16.64 -19.48
CA CYS A 382 -1.53 17.40 -20.21
C CYS A 382 -1.90 17.57 -21.69
N ILE A 383 -2.45 16.52 -22.32
CA ILE A 383 -2.93 16.55 -23.71
C ILE A 383 -4.02 17.62 -23.85
N SER A 384 -5.07 17.52 -23.04
CA SER A 384 -6.23 18.42 -23.11
C SER A 384 -5.88 19.88 -22.83
N ARG A 385 -4.79 20.16 -22.09
CA ARG A 385 -4.42 21.52 -21.68
C ARG A 385 -3.39 22.20 -22.58
N HIS A 386 -2.56 21.42 -23.28
CA HIS A 386 -1.40 21.95 -24.02
C HIS A 386 -1.41 21.61 -25.51
N PHE A 387 -2.24 20.66 -25.96
CA PHE A 387 -2.25 20.17 -27.33
C PHE A 387 -3.65 20.27 -27.96
N ARG A 388 -3.72 20.09 -29.28
CA ARG A 388 -4.98 20.07 -30.05
C ARG A 388 -5.58 18.65 -30.09
N GLY A 389 -6.90 18.56 -30.25
CA GLY A 389 -7.61 17.28 -30.32
C GLY A 389 -7.25 16.39 -31.52
N ASP A 390 -6.78 16.97 -32.63
CA ASP A 390 -6.61 16.25 -33.91
C ASP A 390 -5.77 14.97 -33.80
N LYS A 391 -4.60 15.05 -33.16
CA LYS A 391 -3.68 13.92 -33.02
C LYS A 391 -4.17 12.88 -32.02
N VAL A 392 -4.85 13.28 -30.95
CA VAL A 392 -5.43 12.30 -30.02
C VAL A 392 -6.60 11.56 -30.66
N VAL A 393 -7.39 12.25 -31.52
CA VAL A 393 -8.42 11.61 -32.35
C VAL A 393 -7.80 10.61 -33.32
N GLU A 394 -6.74 10.99 -34.04
CA GLU A 394 -6.03 10.08 -34.94
C GLU A 394 -5.48 8.85 -34.20
N TYR A 395 -4.81 9.09 -33.07
CA TYR A 395 -4.22 8.03 -32.25
C TYR A 395 -5.30 7.08 -31.71
N ILE A 396 -6.37 7.60 -31.10
CA ILE A 396 -7.47 6.76 -30.59
C ILE A 396 -8.22 6.04 -31.72
N SER A 397 -8.31 6.63 -32.91
CA SER A 397 -8.92 5.96 -34.07
C SER A 397 -8.05 4.83 -34.62
N SER A 398 -6.72 4.91 -34.43
CA SER A 398 -5.78 3.88 -34.87
C SER A 398 -5.72 2.65 -33.96
N ILE A 399 -6.17 2.77 -32.71
CA ILE A 399 -6.16 1.67 -31.75
C ILE A 399 -7.44 0.83 -31.85
N ASN A 400 -7.33 -0.44 -31.48
CA ASN A 400 -8.47 -1.35 -31.36
C ASN A 400 -8.70 -1.68 -29.88
N PRO A 401 -9.43 -0.84 -29.12
CA PRO A 401 -9.64 -1.04 -27.69
C PRO A 401 -10.48 -2.31 -27.45
N LYS A 402 -9.98 -3.20 -26.58
CA LYS A 402 -10.62 -4.51 -26.32
C LYS A 402 -10.97 -4.73 -24.85
N THR A 403 -10.34 -3.99 -23.95
CA THR A 403 -10.47 -4.18 -22.50
C THR A 403 -11.02 -2.93 -21.82
N PRO A 404 -11.62 -3.04 -20.62
CA PRO A 404 -12.02 -1.88 -19.82
C PRO A 404 -10.89 -0.87 -19.64
N SER A 405 -9.65 -1.34 -19.48
CA SER A 405 -8.46 -0.49 -19.33
C SER A 405 -8.26 0.41 -20.55
N ASP A 406 -8.36 -0.12 -21.77
CA ASP A 406 -8.22 0.67 -23.00
C ASP A 406 -9.28 1.77 -23.07
N PHE A 407 -10.52 1.45 -22.71
CA PHE A 407 -11.61 2.42 -22.72
C PHE A 407 -11.51 3.47 -21.61
N ILE A 408 -10.96 3.13 -20.43
CA ILE A 408 -10.71 4.11 -19.37
C ILE A 408 -9.86 5.27 -19.90
N SER A 409 -8.86 4.98 -20.72
CA SER A 409 -8.00 5.99 -21.34
C SER A 409 -8.79 6.96 -22.23
N ILE A 410 -9.69 6.41 -23.05
CA ILE A 410 -10.56 7.17 -23.95
C ILE A 410 -11.53 8.04 -23.14
N LEU A 411 -12.13 7.48 -22.09
CA LEU A 411 -13.06 8.19 -21.20
C LEU A 411 -12.37 9.33 -20.45
N ILE A 412 -11.14 9.14 -19.98
CA ILE A 412 -10.33 10.20 -19.35
C ILE A 412 -10.12 11.35 -20.34
N VAL A 413 -9.74 11.07 -21.58
CA VAL A 413 -9.55 12.10 -22.61
C VAL A 413 -10.84 12.90 -22.80
N ILE A 414 -12.00 12.22 -22.91
CA ILE A 414 -13.28 12.92 -23.04
C ILE A 414 -13.53 13.86 -21.85
N GLN A 415 -13.44 13.35 -20.62
CA GLN A 415 -13.65 14.14 -19.41
C GLN A 415 -12.76 15.39 -19.38
N GLU A 416 -11.47 15.22 -19.63
CA GLU A 416 -10.48 16.29 -19.56
C GLU A 416 -10.68 17.39 -20.63
N PHE A 417 -11.16 17.04 -21.82
CA PHE A 417 -11.54 18.02 -22.86
C PHE A 417 -12.89 18.68 -22.56
N THR A 418 -13.87 17.94 -22.04
CA THR A 418 -15.17 18.48 -21.63
C THR A 418 -15.04 19.48 -20.48
N GLU A 419 -14.22 19.18 -19.46
CA GLU A 419 -13.92 20.12 -18.36
C GLU A 419 -13.31 21.44 -18.85
N GLN A 420 -12.61 21.41 -20.00
CA GLN A 420 -12.02 22.59 -20.63
C GLN A 420 -12.91 23.24 -21.69
N SER A 421 -14.15 22.77 -21.86
CA SER A 421 -15.07 23.23 -22.91
C SER A 421 -14.51 23.09 -24.34
N ARG A 422 -13.67 22.07 -24.57
CA ARG A 422 -12.99 21.76 -25.86
C ARG A 422 -13.49 20.46 -26.50
N GLU A 423 -14.68 20.00 -26.11
CA GLU A 423 -15.26 18.74 -26.61
C GLU A 423 -15.41 18.67 -28.14
N HIS A 424 -15.61 19.81 -28.80
CA HIS A 424 -15.70 19.92 -30.26
C HIS A 424 -14.43 19.43 -30.99
N GLU A 425 -13.26 19.46 -30.34
CA GLU A 425 -12.02 18.96 -30.93
C GLU A 425 -11.93 17.43 -30.93
N ILE A 426 -12.76 16.74 -30.15
CA ILE A 426 -12.73 15.28 -29.97
C ILE A 426 -14.09 14.63 -30.25
N GLU A 427 -14.94 15.30 -31.03
CA GLU A 427 -16.33 14.88 -31.31
C GLU A 427 -16.43 13.43 -31.81
N LYS A 428 -15.51 13.01 -32.70
CA LYS A 428 -15.44 11.62 -33.19
C LYS A 428 -15.22 10.58 -32.08
N ILE A 429 -14.40 10.92 -31.07
CA ILE A 429 -14.15 10.05 -29.92
C ILE A 429 -15.41 9.98 -29.04
N VAL A 430 -16.04 11.14 -28.79
CA VAL A 430 -17.29 11.25 -28.04
C VAL A 430 -18.40 10.41 -28.69
N GLU A 431 -18.57 10.53 -30.01
CA GLU A 431 -19.51 9.71 -30.78
C GLU A 431 -19.24 8.21 -30.65
N THR A 432 -17.97 7.81 -30.69
CA THR A 432 -17.56 6.42 -30.56
C THR A 432 -17.97 5.86 -29.19
N ILE A 433 -17.78 6.62 -28.12
CA ILE A 433 -18.20 6.23 -26.76
C ILE A 433 -19.72 6.26 -26.61
N ALA A 434 -20.41 7.23 -27.18
CA ALA A 434 -21.88 7.28 -27.16
C ALA A 434 -22.52 6.06 -27.86
N LYS A 435 -21.84 5.53 -28.89
CA LYS A 435 -22.25 4.33 -29.66
C LYS A 435 -21.64 3.03 -29.10
N LEU A 436 -20.86 3.08 -28.02
CA LEU A 436 -20.20 1.91 -27.45
C LEU A 436 -21.22 0.98 -26.78
N LYS A 437 -21.35 -0.25 -27.29
CA LYS A 437 -22.06 -1.32 -26.58
C LYS A 437 -21.07 -2.11 -25.73
N VAL A 438 -21.21 -2.04 -24.40
CA VAL A 438 -20.26 -2.68 -23.48
C VAL A 438 -20.47 -4.19 -23.47
N ASP A 439 -19.39 -4.94 -23.70
CA ASP A 439 -19.41 -6.40 -23.64
C ASP A 439 -19.64 -6.87 -22.18
N PRO A 440 -20.64 -7.71 -21.90
CA PRO A 440 -20.86 -8.26 -20.55
C PRO A 440 -19.65 -9.00 -19.94
N SER A 441 -18.71 -9.48 -20.76
CA SER A 441 -17.46 -10.10 -20.31
C SER A 441 -16.54 -9.12 -19.57
N PHE A 442 -16.73 -7.80 -19.75
CA PHE A 442 -15.96 -6.75 -19.06
C PHE A 442 -16.08 -6.87 -17.55
N CYS A 443 -17.18 -7.42 -17.02
CA CYS A 443 -17.37 -7.60 -15.57
C CYS A 443 -16.38 -8.59 -14.93
N LYS A 444 -15.59 -9.33 -15.72
CA LYS A 444 -14.56 -10.25 -15.22
C LYS A 444 -13.21 -9.55 -14.96
N TYR A 445 -13.04 -8.34 -15.47
CA TYR A 445 -11.79 -7.58 -15.32
C TYR A 445 -11.78 -6.81 -14.00
N LYS A 446 -10.59 -6.67 -13.42
CA LYS A 446 -10.38 -5.97 -12.15
C LYS A 446 -10.76 -4.49 -12.22
N ASP A 447 -10.55 -3.84 -13.36
CA ASP A 447 -10.76 -2.39 -13.54
C ASP A 447 -12.18 -2.04 -14.01
N PHE A 448 -13.13 -2.97 -13.93
CA PHE A 448 -14.48 -2.78 -14.45
C PHE A 448 -15.27 -1.70 -13.70
N ASP A 449 -15.14 -1.63 -12.38
CA ASP A 449 -15.74 -0.59 -11.55
C ASP A 449 -15.20 0.81 -11.92
N ILE A 450 -13.89 0.92 -12.11
CA ILE A 450 -13.23 2.16 -12.57
C ILE A 450 -13.74 2.55 -13.97
N PHE A 451 -13.88 1.58 -14.88
CA PHE A 451 -14.47 1.84 -16.20
C PHE A 451 -15.89 2.38 -16.08
N VAL A 452 -16.75 1.73 -15.27
CA VAL A 452 -18.14 2.17 -15.07
C VAL A 452 -18.16 3.58 -14.47
N GLU A 453 -17.36 3.87 -13.45
CA GLU A 453 -17.28 5.21 -12.85
C GLU A 453 -16.97 6.29 -13.91
N ASN A 454 -15.98 6.05 -14.77
CA ASN A 454 -15.59 7.00 -15.80
C ASN A 454 -16.64 7.11 -16.92
N TYR A 455 -17.26 5.99 -17.30
CA TYR A 455 -18.32 5.95 -18.31
C TYR A 455 -19.57 6.73 -17.86
N LEU A 456 -19.96 6.58 -16.59
CA LEU A 456 -21.08 7.33 -16.03
C LEU A 456 -20.84 8.83 -16.05
N ARG A 457 -19.64 9.30 -15.67
CA ARG A 457 -19.30 10.73 -15.71
C ARG A 457 -19.44 11.32 -17.12
N VAL A 458 -18.86 10.64 -18.12
CA VAL A 458 -18.95 11.07 -19.52
C VAL A 458 -20.41 11.22 -19.96
N ILE A 459 -21.27 10.27 -19.63
CA ILE A 459 -22.68 10.30 -20.07
C ILE A 459 -23.50 11.37 -19.35
N GLU A 460 -23.17 11.66 -18.08
CA GLU A 460 -23.83 12.74 -17.36
C GLU A 460 -23.53 14.10 -17.98
N ASP A 461 -22.29 14.32 -18.43
CA ASP A 461 -21.86 15.57 -19.03
C ASP A 461 -22.42 15.77 -20.45
N LEU A 462 -22.71 14.68 -21.18
CA LEU A 462 -23.28 14.74 -22.53
C LEU A 462 -24.80 15.04 -22.48
N ARG A 463 -25.16 16.29 -22.78
CA ARG A 463 -26.54 16.80 -22.68
C ARG A 463 -27.47 16.38 -23.82
N ALA A 464 -26.94 16.12 -25.02
CA ALA A 464 -27.70 15.64 -26.18
C ALA A 464 -27.08 14.34 -26.70
N LEU A 465 -27.81 13.23 -26.54
CA LEU A 465 -27.36 11.91 -26.97
C LEU A 465 -28.37 11.33 -27.95
N GLU A 466 -27.97 11.15 -29.20
CA GLU A 466 -28.79 10.49 -30.24
C GLU A 466 -28.87 8.97 -30.02
N SER A 467 -27.87 8.37 -29.36
CA SER A 467 -27.74 6.91 -29.14
C SER A 467 -28.28 6.44 -27.79
N ARG A 468 -29.46 6.92 -27.38
CA ARG A 468 -30.03 6.63 -26.04
C ARG A 468 -30.23 5.14 -25.77
N ASP A 469 -30.70 4.37 -26.76
CA ASP A 469 -30.97 2.94 -26.61
C ASP A 469 -29.74 2.12 -26.18
N ILE A 470 -28.57 2.45 -26.72
CA ILE A 470 -27.31 1.76 -26.39
C ILE A 470 -26.90 2.08 -24.95
N ILE A 471 -27.00 3.36 -24.56
CA ILE A 471 -26.69 3.82 -23.22
C ILE A 471 -27.63 3.18 -22.19
N CYS A 472 -28.94 3.19 -22.44
CA CYS A 472 -29.94 2.48 -21.65
C CYS A 472 -29.60 0.98 -21.54
N GLY A 473 -29.14 0.36 -22.64
CA GLY A 473 -28.66 -1.03 -22.66
C GLY A 473 -27.48 -1.27 -21.71
N ASN A 474 -26.48 -0.39 -21.73
CA ASN A 474 -25.30 -0.49 -20.86
C ASN A 474 -25.64 -0.23 -19.39
N LEU A 475 -26.44 0.82 -19.11
CA LEU A 475 -26.92 1.11 -17.76
C LEU A 475 -27.70 -0.07 -17.18
N TYR A 476 -28.61 -0.66 -17.96
CA TYR A 476 -29.34 -1.87 -17.55
C TYR A 476 -28.39 -3.03 -17.22
N MET A 477 -27.34 -3.23 -18.02
CA MET A 477 -26.32 -4.25 -17.76
C MET A 477 -25.59 -3.99 -16.45
N PHE A 478 -25.16 -2.76 -16.19
CA PHE A 478 -24.51 -2.37 -14.93
C PHE A 478 -25.42 -2.58 -13.72
N LEU A 479 -26.71 -2.23 -13.84
CA LEU A 479 -27.71 -2.47 -12.79
C LEU A 479 -27.87 -3.96 -12.48
N ILE A 480 -27.94 -4.82 -13.51
CA ILE A 480 -28.01 -6.29 -13.31
C ILE A 480 -26.73 -6.81 -12.64
N LYS A 481 -25.56 -6.32 -13.07
CA LYS A 481 -24.28 -6.72 -12.50
C LYS A 481 -24.02 -6.13 -11.10
N ASN A 482 -24.89 -5.23 -10.65
CA ASN A 482 -24.83 -4.57 -9.35
C ASN A 482 -23.48 -3.87 -9.08
N VAL A 483 -22.87 -3.32 -10.13
CA VAL A 483 -21.63 -2.53 -10.04
C VAL A 483 -22.00 -1.09 -9.71
N LEU A 484 -21.30 -0.47 -8.74
CA LEU A 484 -21.54 0.92 -8.31
C LEU A 484 -23.05 1.27 -8.21
N PRO A 485 -23.82 0.52 -7.39
CA PRO A 485 -25.28 0.53 -7.47
C PRO A 485 -25.90 1.91 -7.20
N SER A 486 -25.25 2.76 -6.40
CA SER A 486 -25.75 4.12 -6.11
C SER A 486 -25.53 5.05 -7.30
N GLU A 487 -24.33 5.03 -7.86
CA GLU A 487 -23.88 5.88 -8.96
C GLU A 487 -24.62 5.53 -10.25
N VAL A 488 -24.69 4.24 -10.61
CA VAL A 488 -25.42 3.78 -11.81
C VAL A 488 -26.90 4.12 -11.69
N SER A 489 -27.51 3.94 -10.51
CA SER A 489 -28.92 4.28 -10.30
C SER A 489 -29.18 5.78 -10.47
N ARG A 490 -28.31 6.62 -9.92
CA ARG A 490 -28.41 8.08 -10.04
C ARG A 490 -28.42 8.53 -11.51
N VAL A 491 -27.50 8.01 -12.31
CA VAL A 491 -27.44 8.31 -13.76
C VAL A 491 -28.67 7.75 -14.47
N SER A 492 -29.10 6.53 -14.10
CA SER A 492 -30.26 5.86 -14.70
C SER A 492 -31.57 6.63 -14.51
N TRP A 493 -31.73 7.41 -13.43
CA TRP A 493 -32.96 8.18 -13.20
C TRP A 493 -33.26 9.20 -14.30
N ARG A 494 -32.23 9.81 -14.90
CA ARG A 494 -32.39 10.70 -16.07
C ARG A 494 -33.08 9.94 -17.21
N PHE A 495 -32.54 8.79 -17.58
CA PHE A 495 -33.05 7.96 -18.67
C PHE A 495 -34.40 7.32 -18.37
N ILE A 496 -34.68 6.96 -17.12
CA ILE A 496 -36.01 6.44 -16.71
C ILE A 496 -37.10 7.48 -16.93
N SER A 497 -36.80 8.77 -16.73
CA SER A 497 -37.78 9.82 -16.99
C SER A 497 -38.03 10.03 -18.49
N GLU A 498 -36.98 9.90 -19.30
CA GLU A 498 -36.99 10.21 -20.74
C GLU A 498 -37.42 9.02 -21.64
N ASP A 499 -37.17 7.77 -21.25
CA ASP A 499 -37.34 6.57 -22.08
C ASP A 499 -38.30 5.55 -21.41
N GLU A 500 -39.47 5.33 -22.03
CA GLU A 500 -40.48 4.41 -21.53
C GLU A 500 -40.04 2.94 -21.57
N GLY A 501 -39.35 2.54 -22.63
CA GLY A 501 -38.91 1.16 -22.81
C GLY A 501 -37.88 0.78 -21.75
N PHE A 502 -36.94 1.68 -21.48
CA PHE A 502 -35.97 1.52 -20.40
C PHE A 502 -36.65 1.53 -19.02
N ALA A 503 -37.55 2.48 -18.74
CA ALA A 503 -38.30 2.55 -17.49
C ALA A 503 -39.10 1.26 -17.22
N SER A 504 -39.77 0.72 -18.25
CA SER A 504 -40.52 -0.53 -18.17
C SER A 504 -39.61 -1.72 -17.87
N LYS A 505 -38.49 -1.81 -18.60
CA LYS A 505 -37.51 -2.90 -18.44
C LYS A 505 -36.90 -2.94 -17.05
N VAL A 506 -36.55 -1.78 -16.50
CA VAL A 506 -36.03 -1.63 -15.13
C VAL A 506 -37.10 -1.98 -14.09
N ALA A 507 -38.36 -1.55 -14.29
CA ALA A 507 -39.47 -1.88 -13.40
C ALA A 507 -39.83 -3.38 -13.40
N GLN A 508 -39.81 -4.04 -14.57
CA GLN A 508 -40.05 -5.48 -14.68
C GLN A 508 -38.96 -6.31 -13.98
N SER A 509 -37.74 -5.78 -13.95
CA SER A 509 -36.57 -6.46 -13.36
C SER A 509 -36.46 -6.28 -11.85
N PHE A 510 -37.36 -5.51 -11.22
CA PHE A 510 -37.37 -5.24 -9.78
C PHE A 510 -37.30 -6.51 -8.92
N ARG A 511 -37.98 -7.58 -9.35
CA ARG A 511 -38.03 -8.88 -8.64
C ARG A 511 -36.67 -9.58 -8.51
N ARG A 512 -35.64 -9.17 -9.26
CA ARG A 512 -34.29 -9.73 -9.15
C ARG A 512 -33.59 -9.36 -7.84
N GLY A 513 -34.07 -8.36 -7.11
CA GLY A 513 -33.64 -8.06 -5.74
C GLY A 513 -32.22 -7.49 -5.58
N THR A 514 -31.53 -7.15 -6.68
CA THR A 514 -30.20 -6.49 -6.62
C THR A 514 -30.33 -5.03 -6.18
N GLU A 515 -29.38 -4.53 -5.38
CA GLU A 515 -29.38 -3.15 -4.89
C GLU A 515 -29.58 -2.13 -6.04
N GLY A 516 -28.80 -2.23 -7.12
CA GLY A 516 -28.89 -1.31 -8.26
C GLY A 516 -30.30 -1.25 -8.86
N LEU A 517 -30.93 -2.38 -9.17
CA LEU A 517 -32.29 -2.39 -9.72
C LEU A 517 -33.35 -1.85 -8.74
N ILE A 518 -33.18 -2.08 -7.44
CA ILE A 518 -34.07 -1.55 -6.41
C ILE A 518 -33.92 -0.02 -6.32
N LEU A 519 -32.69 0.50 -6.32
CA LEU A 519 -32.38 1.93 -6.23
C LEU A 519 -32.77 2.70 -7.51
N ALA A 520 -32.51 2.14 -8.69
CA ALA A 520 -32.86 2.76 -9.97
C ALA A 520 -34.38 2.99 -10.08
N ASN A 521 -35.20 2.10 -9.51
CA ASN A 521 -36.65 2.25 -9.50
C ASN A 521 -37.19 3.30 -8.51
N ALA A 522 -36.37 3.86 -7.63
CA ALA A 522 -36.82 4.82 -6.61
C ALA A 522 -37.48 6.08 -7.19
N ARG A 523 -37.05 6.49 -8.40
CA ARG A 523 -37.58 7.67 -9.12
C ARG A 523 -38.38 7.30 -10.37
N ASN A 524 -38.81 6.05 -10.50
CA ASN A 524 -39.60 5.60 -11.64
C ASN A 524 -41.09 5.94 -11.47
N SER A 525 -41.44 7.20 -11.76
CA SER A 525 -42.80 7.73 -11.59
C SER A 525 -43.86 7.00 -12.43
N ARG A 526 -43.49 6.51 -13.62
CA ARG A 526 -44.39 5.80 -14.55
C ARG A 526 -44.96 4.50 -13.97
N TYR A 527 -44.21 3.85 -13.07
CA TYR A 527 -44.60 2.58 -12.42
C TYR A 527 -44.73 2.70 -10.90
N LYS A 528 -44.95 3.92 -10.39
CA LYS A 528 -44.93 4.26 -8.94
C LYS A 528 -45.83 3.34 -8.10
N GLU A 529 -47.06 3.08 -8.52
CA GLU A 529 -47.99 2.24 -7.74
C GLU A 529 -47.52 0.77 -7.64
N LYS A 530 -47.13 0.19 -8.77
CA LYS A 530 -46.63 -1.19 -8.85
C LYS A 530 -45.36 -1.36 -8.02
N LEU A 531 -44.42 -0.43 -8.17
CA LEU A 531 -43.16 -0.44 -7.43
C LEU A 531 -43.38 -0.19 -5.94
N GLY A 532 -44.31 0.69 -5.57
CA GLY A 532 -44.71 0.92 -4.19
C GLY A 532 -45.21 -0.35 -3.49
N LYS A 533 -46.01 -1.18 -4.17
CA LYS A 533 -46.39 -2.52 -3.64
C LYS A 533 -45.17 -3.43 -3.51
N GLY A 534 -44.29 -3.45 -4.50
CA GLY A 534 -43.06 -4.23 -4.47
C GLY A 534 -42.11 -3.83 -3.32
N TYR A 535 -41.96 -2.54 -3.03
CA TYR A 535 -41.15 -2.08 -1.89
C TYR A 535 -41.74 -2.54 -0.55
N LEU A 536 -43.06 -2.50 -0.38
CA LEU A 536 -43.75 -3.04 0.82
C LEU A 536 -43.51 -4.55 0.95
N GLU A 537 -43.69 -5.31 -0.13
CA GLU A 537 -43.43 -6.75 -0.15
C GLU A 537 -41.99 -7.08 0.27
N LEU A 538 -40.99 -6.32 -0.21
CA LEU A 538 -39.59 -6.48 0.19
C LEU A 538 -39.37 -6.13 1.66
N LEU A 539 -40.01 -5.07 2.19
CA LEU A 539 -39.89 -4.68 3.60
C LEU A 539 -40.53 -5.69 4.55
N GLU A 540 -41.63 -6.32 4.14
CA GLU A 540 -42.33 -7.34 4.93
C GLU A 540 -41.58 -8.68 4.88
N HIS A 541 -41.33 -9.19 3.67
CA HIS A 541 -40.94 -10.58 3.44
C HIS A 541 -39.49 -10.76 2.97
N GLY A 542 -38.78 -9.68 2.62
CA GLY A 542 -37.40 -9.74 2.13
C GLY A 542 -36.39 -10.14 3.20
N ASN A 543 -35.20 -10.57 2.77
CA ASN A 543 -34.05 -10.72 3.67
C ASN A 543 -33.52 -9.34 4.12
N ILE A 544 -32.66 -9.31 5.14
CA ILE A 544 -32.18 -8.05 5.75
C ILE A 544 -31.49 -7.12 4.75
N ASP A 545 -30.68 -7.65 3.83
CA ASP A 545 -30.02 -6.85 2.79
C ASP A 545 -31.05 -6.22 1.84
N THR A 546 -32.01 -7.00 1.35
CA THR A 546 -33.09 -6.48 0.48
C THR A 546 -33.97 -5.46 1.18
N LYS A 547 -34.25 -5.62 2.48
CA LYS A 547 -34.94 -4.60 3.30
C LYS A 547 -34.12 -3.32 3.37
N ALA A 548 -32.80 -3.42 3.57
CA ALA A 548 -31.92 -2.25 3.59
C ALA A 548 -31.88 -1.54 2.23
N TYR A 549 -31.82 -2.28 1.12
CA TYR A 549 -31.88 -1.71 -0.23
C TYR A 549 -33.22 -1.01 -0.50
N ALA A 550 -34.33 -1.62 -0.10
CA ALA A 550 -35.66 -1.03 -0.23
C ALA A 550 -35.77 0.26 0.61
N MET A 551 -35.27 0.25 1.85
CA MET A 551 -35.25 1.44 2.71
C MET A 551 -34.41 2.58 2.10
N LYS A 552 -33.25 2.24 1.54
CA LYS A 552 -32.40 3.20 0.80
C LYS A 552 -33.13 3.76 -0.42
N ALA A 553 -33.86 2.95 -1.18
CA ALA A 553 -34.66 3.43 -2.31
C ALA A 553 -35.80 4.35 -1.87
N ILE A 554 -36.53 3.99 -0.80
CA ILE A 554 -37.62 4.81 -0.23
C ILE A 554 -37.08 6.18 0.18
N ARG A 555 -35.94 6.22 0.86
CA ARG A 555 -35.24 7.47 1.20
C ARG A 555 -34.99 8.36 -0.03
N LEU A 556 -34.58 7.77 -1.15
CA LEU A 556 -34.27 8.51 -2.39
C LEU A 556 -35.52 8.93 -3.18
N SER A 557 -36.66 8.26 -2.95
CA SER A 557 -37.95 8.55 -3.58
C SER A 557 -38.67 9.76 -2.97
N GLY A 558 -38.51 9.98 -1.66
CA GLY A 558 -39.15 11.07 -0.90
C GLY A 558 -40.56 10.76 -0.38
N ASP A 559 -41.18 9.63 -0.72
CA ASP A 559 -42.52 9.24 -0.23
C ASP A 559 -42.45 8.56 1.16
N ILE A 560 -41.87 9.25 2.15
CA ILE A 560 -41.45 8.65 3.43
C ILE A 560 -42.62 8.24 4.33
N GLU A 561 -43.64 9.10 4.45
CA GLU A 561 -44.74 8.91 5.42
C GLU A 561 -45.54 7.62 5.19
N LYS A 562 -45.63 7.16 3.93
CA LYS A 562 -46.28 5.87 3.60
C LYS A 562 -45.59 4.67 4.26
N TYR A 563 -44.31 4.77 4.58
CA TYR A 563 -43.50 3.67 5.11
C TYR A 563 -43.14 3.84 6.59
N LYS A 564 -43.83 4.74 7.32
CA LYS A 564 -43.55 5.06 8.73
C LYS A 564 -43.36 3.83 9.63
N ASP A 565 -44.29 2.87 9.58
CA ASP A 565 -44.23 1.68 10.43
C ASP A 565 -43.03 0.78 10.09
N HIS A 566 -42.66 0.69 8.81
CA HIS A 566 -41.48 -0.05 8.38
C HIS A 566 -40.17 0.65 8.72
N ILE A 567 -40.15 1.99 8.70
CA ILE A 567 -39.01 2.79 9.16
C ILE A 567 -38.79 2.53 10.66
N LEU A 568 -39.84 2.60 11.47
CA LEU A 568 -39.78 2.29 12.90
C LEU A 568 -39.35 0.84 13.15
N GLY A 569 -39.92 -0.12 12.41
CA GLY A 569 -39.51 -1.51 12.49
C GLY A 569 -38.04 -1.74 12.09
N GLY A 570 -37.54 -1.00 11.09
CA GLY A 570 -36.15 -1.01 10.67
C GLY A 570 -35.20 -0.44 11.72
N LEU A 571 -35.60 0.66 12.37
CA LEU A 571 -34.86 1.28 13.48
C LEU A 571 -34.76 0.35 14.71
N GLU A 572 -35.77 -0.50 14.92
CA GLU A 572 -35.78 -1.49 15.99
C GLU A 572 -35.15 -2.84 15.60
N ASN A 573 -34.65 -2.99 14.37
CA ASN A 573 -34.10 -4.25 13.88
C ASN A 573 -32.64 -4.45 14.32
N TYR A 574 -32.43 -5.30 15.32
CA TYR A 574 -31.12 -5.65 15.89
C TYR A 574 -30.72 -7.10 15.58
N HIS A 575 -31.20 -7.66 14.47
CA HIS A 575 -30.89 -9.03 14.10
C HIS A 575 -29.38 -9.23 13.92
N THR A 576 -28.88 -10.34 14.47
CA THR A 576 -27.49 -10.77 14.43
C THR A 576 -27.41 -12.19 13.89
N ASP A 577 -26.36 -12.50 13.13
CA ASP A 577 -26.01 -13.86 12.72
C ASP A 577 -24.58 -14.21 13.18
N PHE A 578 -24.02 -15.32 12.70
CA PHE A 578 -22.66 -15.77 13.02
C PHE A 578 -21.56 -14.77 12.59
N ARG A 579 -21.86 -13.80 11.73
CA ARG A 579 -20.98 -12.71 11.29
C ARG A 579 -21.10 -11.46 12.16
N GLY A 580 -22.00 -11.48 13.14
CA GLY A 580 -22.30 -10.36 14.03
C GLY A 580 -23.55 -9.60 13.61
N ASP A 581 -23.52 -8.29 13.78
CA ASP A 581 -24.64 -7.39 13.46
C ASP A 581 -24.82 -7.24 11.95
N VAL A 582 -25.78 -7.96 11.37
CA VAL A 582 -26.11 -7.89 9.94
C VAL A 582 -27.22 -6.87 9.63
N SER A 583 -27.91 -6.38 10.66
CA SER A 583 -29.03 -5.43 10.52
C SER A 583 -28.60 -3.96 10.55
N PHE A 584 -27.32 -3.66 10.84
CA PHE A 584 -26.83 -2.28 10.91
C PHE A 584 -27.10 -1.46 9.64
N ARG A 585 -27.07 -2.08 8.44
CA ARG A 585 -27.39 -1.39 7.18
C ARG A 585 -28.84 -0.96 7.11
N LEU A 586 -29.76 -1.82 7.54
CA LEU A 586 -31.19 -1.50 7.61
C LEU A 586 -31.43 -0.37 8.61
N ARG A 587 -30.83 -0.45 9.81
CA ARG A 587 -30.91 0.63 10.81
C ARG A 587 -30.34 1.94 10.31
N ARG A 588 -29.18 1.91 9.65
CA ARG A 588 -28.57 3.08 9.03
C ARG A 588 -29.52 3.75 8.03
N GLU A 589 -30.04 3.00 7.07
CA GLU A 589 -30.91 3.58 6.04
C GLU A 589 -32.27 4.01 6.63
N SER A 590 -32.76 3.33 7.68
CA SER A 590 -33.98 3.74 8.40
C SER A 590 -33.76 5.02 9.21
N LEU A 591 -32.58 5.22 9.79
CA LEU A 591 -32.20 6.49 10.43
C LEU A 591 -32.13 7.61 9.41
N MET A 592 -31.49 7.37 8.26
CA MET A 592 -31.44 8.37 7.21
C MET A 592 -32.85 8.70 6.66
N ALA A 593 -33.75 7.72 6.59
CA ALA A 593 -35.14 7.93 6.20
C ALA A 593 -35.93 8.70 7.27
N SER A 594 -35.70 8.45 8.56
CA SER A 594 -36.42 9.14 9.64
C SER A 594 -36.11 10.64 9.69
N PHE A 595 -34.91 11.06 9.29
CA PHE A 595 -34.59 12.49 9.14
C PHE A 595 -35.44 13.20 8.08
N LEU A 596 -36.02 12.47 7.12
CA LEU A 596 -36.92 13.01 6.10
C LEU A 596 -38.39 13.00 6.51
N MET A 597 -38.75 12.38 7.64
CA MET A 597 -40.11 12.40 8.18
C MET A 597 -40.47 13.77 8.74
N GLU A 598 -41.76 14.11 8.79
CA GLU A 598 -42.22 15.35 9.42
C GLU A 598 -41.93 15.36 10.93
N ASP A 599 -42.14 14.21 11.59
CA ASP A 599 -41.92 14.01 13.02
C ASP A 599 -40.44 13.93 13.37
N ARG A 600 -39.89 15.05 13.85
CA ARG A 600 -38.48 15.20 14.23
C ARG A 600 -38.12 14.37 15.47
N THR A 601 -39.10 14.01 16.31
CA THR A 601 -38.84 13.28 17.57
C THR A 601 -38.30 11.88 17.31
N ILE A 602 -38.79 11.21 16.26
CA ILE A 602 -38.34 9.88 15.86
C ILE A 602 -36.85 9.91 15.50
N SER A 603 -36.44 10.82 14.60
CA SER A 603 -35.04 10.93 14.21
C SER A 603 -34.13 11.23 15.40
N SER A 604 -34.51 12.16 16.29
CA SER A 604 -33.71 12.53 17.45
C SER A 604 -33.55 11.39 18.46
N ARG A 605 -34.62 10.65 18.75
CA ARG A 605 -34.58 9.48 19.66
C ARG A 605 -33.60 8.41 19.21
N TYR A 606 -33.72 7.97 17.97
CA TYR A 606 -32.86 6.92 17.45
C TYR A 606 -31.45 7.41 17.13
N PHE A 607 -31.29 8.69 16.76
CA PHE A 607 -29.98 9.30 16.62
C PHE A 607 -29.20 9.22 17.94
N ILE A 608 -29.81 9.62 19.07
CA ILE A 608 -29.19 9.52 20.41
C ILE A 608 -28.87 8.08 20.77
N ARG A 609 -29.80 7.15 20.53
CA ARG A 609 -29.56 5.72 20.76
C ARG A 609 -28.34 5.22 19.96
N TYR A 610 -28.26 5.60 18.68
CA TYR A 610 -27.20 5.16 17.77
C TYR A 610 -25.86 5.84 17.99
N PHE A 611 -25.87 7.01 18.61
CA PHE A 611 -24.65 7.73 19.01
C PHE A 611 -23.79 6.93 19.99
N VAL A 612 -24.43 6.08 20.81
CA VAL A 612 -23.78 5.19 21.78
C VAL A 612 -24.08 3.70 21.53
N ASP A 613 -24.50 3.34 20.32
CA ASP A 613 -24.84 1.96 19.94
C ASP A 613 -23.60 1.10 19.76
N LYS A 614 -23.77 -0.22 19.90
CA LYS A 614 -22.69 -1.20 19.74
C LYS A 614 -21.98 -1.12 18.39
N SER A 615 -22.71 -0.76 17.33
CA SER A 615 -22.17 -0.68 15.99
C SER A 615 -21.33 0.57 15.81
N LYS A 616 -20.01 0.39 15.75
CA LYS A 616 -19.07 1.49 15.43
C LYS A 616 -19.46 2.19 14.11
N ILE A 617 -19.95 1.44 13.13
CA ILE A 617 -20.36 2.00 11.83
C ILE A 617 -21.53 3.00 12.00
N LEU A 618 -22.48 2.71 12.89
CA LEU A 618 -23.59 3.63 13.18
C LEU A 618 -23.12 4.84 13.98
N ARG A 619 -22.28 4.66 15.00
CA ARG A 619 -21.68 5.78 15.77
C ARG A 619 -20.91 6.73 14.86
N ASP A 620 -20.04 6.18 14.02
CA ASP A 620 -19.26 6.95 13.04
C ASP A 620 -20.18 7.67 12.04
N GLU A 621 -21.35 7.10 11.70
CA GLU A 621 -22.31 7.77 10.82
C GLU A 621 -22.97 8.97 11.52
N CYS A 622 -23.33 8.83 12.80
CA CYS A 622 -23.85 9.93 13.60
C CYS A 622 -22.84 11.08 13.73
N ILE A 623 -21.56 10.77 13.95
CA ILE A 623 -20.49 11.79 13.98
C ILE A 623 -20.35 12.49 12.63
N LEU A 624 -20.38 11.73 11.52
CA LEU A 624 -20.30 12.31 10.18
C LEU A 624 -21.51 13.20 9.86
N LEU A 625 -22.71 12.82 10.30
CA LEU A 625 -23.89 13.67 10.20
C LEU A 625 -23.66 15.00 10.93
N CYS A 626 -23.15 14.98 12.16
CA CYS A 626 -22.84 16.22 12.89
C CYS A 626 -21.81 17.08 12.16
N LYS A 627 -20.73 16.45 11.65
CA LYS A 627 -19.64 17.13 10.95
C LYS A 627 -20.11 17.80 9.65
N ASN A 628 -20.88 17.08 8.84
CA ASN A 628 -21.34 17.60 7.54
C ASN A 628 -22.39 18.71 7.67
N ASN A 629 -23.06 18.81 8.82
CA ASN A 629 -24.04 19.86 9.10
C ASN A 629 -23.46 20.98 10.00
N GLY A 630 -22.14 21.03 10.17
CA GLY A 630 -21.45 22.11 10.87
C GLY A 630 -21.61 22.13 12.39
N ILE A 631 -22.14 21.06 13.00
CA ILE A 631 -22.33 20.97 14.46
C ILE A 631 -20.99 20.63 15.14
N ILE A 632 -20.19 19.77 14.53
CA ILE A 632 -18.85 19.39 15.00
C ILE A 632 -17.82 19.87 13.97
N PRO A 633 -17.06 20.95 14.25
CA PRO A 633 -16.22 21.59 13.24
C PRO A 633 -14.90 20.85 12.94
N GLU A 634 -14.30 20.18 13.92
CA GLU A 634 -12.97 19.55 13.79
C GLU A 634 -12.84 18.27 14.64
N GLY A 635 -11.79 17.47 14.37
CA GLY A 635 -11.60 16.14 14.97
C GLY A 635 -12.19 15.01 14.12
N PHE A 636 -11.99 13.78 14.60
CA PHE A 636 -12.48 12.54 14.01
C PHE A 636 -11.93 12.24 12.60
N GLU A 637 -10.71 12.68 12.28
CA GLU A 637 -10.05 12.49 10.98
C GLU A 637 -9.83 11.01 10.63
N TYR A 638 -9.84 10.13 11.63
CA TYR A 638 -9.78 8.69 11.43
C TYR A 638 -11.00 8.14 10.68
N ILE A 639 -12.12 8.89 10.59
CA ILE A 639 -13.30 8.52 9.82
C ILE A 639 -13.10 8.95 8.35
N GLY A 640 -12.38 8.12 7.58
CA GLY A 640 -11.97 8.41 6.20
C GLY A 640 -13.06 8.36 5.11
N ARG A 641 -14.35 8.47 5.46
CA ARG A 641 -15.48 8.40 4.51
C ARG A 641 -16.29 9.70 4.48
N LYS A 642 -16.84 10.06 3.32
CA LYS A 642 -17.83 11.15 3.22
C LYS A 642 -19.16 10.67 3.81
N GLY A 643 -19.75 11.45 4.72
CA GLY A 643 -21.09 11.19 5.26
C GLY A 643 -22.21 11.88 4.47
N TYR A 644 -23.43 11.77 4.98
CA TYR A 644 -24.59 12.54 4.48
C TYR A 644 -24.73 13.89 5.19
N SER A 645 -25.43 14.82 4.57
CA SER A 645 -25.98 16.02 5.19
C SER A 645 -27.49 15.87 5.36
N VAL A 646 -28.04 16.46 6.41
CA VAL A 646 -29.49 16.51 6.68
C VAL A 646 -29.83 17.92 7.13
N ASP A 647 -31.11 18.29 7.13
CA ASP A 647 -31.53 19.59 7.64
C ASP A 647 -31.07 19.79 9.10
N SER A 648 -30.31 20.85 9.38
CA SER A 648 -29.72 21.13 10.70
C SER A 648 -30.79 21.28 11.77
N ASP A 649 -31.98 21.75 11.39
CA ASP A 649 -33.16 21.86 12.25
C ASP A 649 -33.60 20.54 12.87
N LYS A 650 -33.21 19.40 12.27
CA LYS A 650 -33.51 18.06 12.80
C LYS A 650 -32.72 17.73 14.06
N PHE A 651 -31.64 18.45 14.33
CA PHE A 651 -30.84 18.28 15.55
C PHE A 651 -31.28 19.19 16.69
N GLN A 652 -32.26 20.10 16.48
CA GLN A 652 -32.64 21.10 17.48
C GLN A 652 -33.03 20.50 18.84
N LEU A 653 -33.68 19.32 18.85
CA LEU A 653 -34.11 18.63 20.07
C LEU A 653 -32.95 18.02 20.87
N VAL A 654 -31.75 17.94 20.29
CA VAL A 654 -30.56 17.30 20.87
C VAL A 654 -29.32 18.17 20.77
N ILE A 655 -29.47 19.44 20.41
CA ILE A 655 -28.33 20.33 20.13
C ILE A 655 -27.49 20.59 21.38
N GLU A 656 -28.13 20.78 22.54
CA GLU A 656 -27.43 20.97 23.81
C GLU A 656 -26.56 19.75 24.18
N PHE A 657 -27.06 18.54 23.89
CA PHE A 657 -26.27 17.31 24.04
C PHE A 657 -25.07 17.30 23.10
N LEU A 658 -25.23 17.70 21.83
CA LEU A 658 -24.15 17.71 20.85
C LEU A 658 -23.06 18.74 21.18
N ASP A 659 -23.47 19.93 21.63
CA ASP A 659 -22.55 20.98 22.07
C ASP A 659 -21.75 20.52 23.30
N SER A 660 -22.44 19.97 24.31
CA SER A 660 -21.79 19.43 25.50
C SER A 660 -20.88 18.24 25.17
N PHE A 661 -21.29 17.37 24.26
CA PHE A 661 -20.48 16.24 23.79
C PHE A 661 -19.19 16.73 23.15
N TYR A 662 -19.27 17.73 22.28
CA TYR A 662 -18.11 18.22 21.55
C TYR A 662 -17.09 18.90 22.47
N ILE A 663 -17.57 19.74 23.40
CA ILE A 663 -16.74 20.38 24.43
C ILE A 663 -16.00 19.32 25.25
N GLU A 664 -16.72 18.31 25.73
CA GLU A 664 -16.14 17.28 26.58
C GLU A 664 -15.19 16.37 25.80
N PHE A 665 -15.51 16.04 24.55
CA PHE A 665 -14.63 15.26 23.68
C PHE A 665 -13.30 15.99 23.46
N LYS A 666 -13.32 17.30 23.19
CA LYS A 666 -12.10 18.11 23.02
C LYS A 666 -11.28 18.23 24.29
N ARG A 667 -11.93 18.31 25.45
CA ARG A 667 -11.25 18.24 26.74
C ARG A 667 -10.53 16.90 26.91
N LEU A 668 -11.21 15.78 26.66
CA LEU A 668 -10.64 14.44 26.76
C LEU A 668 -9.53 14.18 25.74
N GLU A 669 -9.65 14.68 24.51
CA GLU A 669 -8.62 14.58 23.47
C GLU A 669 -7.30 15.23 23.91
N ASN A 670 -7.37 16.31 24.70
CA ASN A 670 -6.19 17.02 25.20
C ASN A 670 -5.64 16.42 26.51
N GLU A 671 -6.50 15.89 27.38
CA GLU A 671 -6.17 15.56 28.77
C GLU A 671 -6.06 14.05 29.05
N SER A 672 -6.58 13.19 28.17
CA SER A 672 -6.75 11.76 28.42
C SER A 672 -5.82 10.89 27.59
N SER A 673 -5.43 9.73 28.15
CA SER A 673 -4.76 8.64 27.42
C SER A 673 -5.74 7.59 26.88
N LEU A 674 -7.05 7.85 26.97
CA LEU A 674 -8.10 6.95 26.49
C LEU A 674 -8.08 6.84 24.95
N GLY A 675 -8.34 5.65 24.43
CA GLY A 675 -8.55 5.45 23.00
C GLY A 675 -9.87 6.07 22.51
N ASN A 676 -9.98 6.31 21.20
CA ASN A 676 -11.10 7.05 20.57
C ASN A 676 -12.49 6.54 20.98
N ASP A 677 -12.72 5.23 21.01
CA ASP A 677 -14.04 4.66 21.37
C ASP A 677 -14.40 4.92 22.84
N LYS A 678 -13.41 4.88 23.77
CA LYS A 678 -13.64 5.19 25.18
C LYS A 678 -13.86 6.68 25.40
N MET A 679 -13.11 7.55 24.71
CA MET A 679 -13.32 9.00 24.77
C MET A 679 -14.69 9.40 24.23
N LEU A 680 -15.11 8.84 23.09
CA LEU A 680 -16.44 9.10 22.52
C LEU A 680 -17.53 8.67 23.50
N PHE A 681 -17.40 7.50 24.11
CA PHE A 681 -18.35 7.04 25.10
C PHE A 681 -18.41 7.98 26.31
N MET A 682 -17.26 8.34 26.90
CA MET A 682 -17.18 9.25 28.04
C MET A 682 -17.80 10.61 27.76
N ALA A 683 -17.43 11.23 26.63
CA ALA A 683 -17.99 12.50 26.22
C ALA A 683 -19.52 12.41 26.04
N SER A 684 -20.01 11.32 25.44
CA SER A 684 -21.45 11.10 25.25
C SER A 684 -22.16 10.88 26.59
N PHE A 685 -21.51 10.17 27.51
CA PHE A 685 -22.05 9.86 28.83
C PHE A 685 -22.14 11.08 29.74
N GLU A 686 -21.16 11.99 29.66
CA GLU A 686 -21.19 13.27 30.35
C GLU A 686 -22.25 14.20 29.72
N ALA A 687 -22.26 14.33 28.40
CA ALA A 687 -23.22 15.15 27.66
C ALA A 687 -24.69 14.70 27.85
N SER A 688 -24.93 13.44 28.21
CA SER A 688 -26.27 12.93 28.46
C SER A 688 -27.04 13.69 29.56
N LYS A 689 -26.35 14.50 30.40
CA LYS A 689 -26.99 15.41 31.38
C LYS A 689 -27.90 16.44 30.72
N CYS A 690 -27.60 16.84 29.48
CA CYS A 690 -28.36 17.82 28.72
C CYS A 690 -29.58 17.22 28.01
N LEU A 691 -29.82 15.90 28.13
CA LEU A 691 -30.95 15.24 27.50
C LEU A 691 -32.19 15.28 28.40
N GLY A 692 -33.37 15.53 27.83
CA GLY A 692 -34.65 15.30 28.51
C GLY A 692 -34.90 13.80 28.78
N MET A 693 -35.77 13.48 29.74
CA MET A 693 -36.00 12.09 30.22
C MET A 693 -36.27 11.07 29.11
N GLU A 694 -37.07 11.42 28.10
CA GLU A 694 -37.37 10.52 26.97
C GLU A 694 -36.11 10.18 26.15
N TYR A 695 -35.21 11.15 25.94
CA TYR A 695 -33.95 10.95 25.21
C TYR A 695 -32.88 10.29 26.07
N GLN A 696 -32.88 10.53 27.39
CA GLN A 696 -32.03 9.78 28.33
C GLN A 696 -32.40 8.29 28.34
N GLU A 697 -33.69 7.97 28.23
CA GLU A 697 -34.13 6.59 28.09
C GLU A 697 -33.55 5.95 26.82
N GLU A 698 -33.60 6.64 25.68
CA GLU A 698 -33.06 6.17 24.41
C GLU A 698 -31.53 6.07 24.40
N PHE A 699 -30.86 7.04 25.02
CA PHE A 699 -29.42 7.00 25.28
C PHE A 699 -29.04 5.74 26.05
N PHE A 700 -29.74 5.47 27.16
CA PHE A 700 -29.45 4.32 28.01
C PHE A 700 -29.75 2.99 27.30
N ARG A 701 -30.76 2.92 26.43
CA ARG A 701 -30.97 1.75 25.56
C ARG A 701 -29.78 1.49 24.64
N GLY A 702 -29.15 2.55 24.10
CA GLY A 702 -27.93 2.43 23.30
C GLY A 702 -26.75 1.92 24.13
N VAL A 703 -26.56 2.45 25.34
CA VAL A 703 -25.55 1.97 26.31
C VAL A 703 -25.72 0.48 26.61
N LEU A 704 -26.94 0.05 26.96
CA LEU A 704 -27.25 -1.37 27.21
C LEU A 704 -26.96 -2.25 25.99
N GLY A 705 -27.28 -1.76 24.79
CA GLY A 705 -26.95 -2.43 23.54
C GLY A 705 -25.45 -2.63 23.34
N THR A 706 -24.63 -1.67 23.76
CA THR A 706 -23.17 -1.75 23.74
C THR A 706 -22.65 -2.76 24.77
N ILE A 707 -23.12 -2.70 26.02
CA ILE A 707 -22.71 -3.61 27.10
C ILE A 707 -22.92 -5.09 26.72
N GLY A 708 -24.10 -5.42 26.16
CA GLY A 708 -24.43 -6.79 25.78
C GLY A 708 -23.71 -7.30 24.54
N SER A 709 -22.80 -6.54 23.93
CA SER A 709 -22.15 -6.92 22.65
C SER A 709 -20.71 -6.44 22.47
N SER A 710 -20.13 -5.71 23.43
CA SER A 710 -18.74 -5.27 23.41
C SER A 710 -17.78 -6.33 23.98
N ASP A 711 -16.48 -6.19 23.71
CA ASP A 711 -15.46 -6.98 24.40
C ASP A 711 -15.46 -6.69 25.92
N ALA A 712 -14.82 -7.57 26.69
CA ALA A 712 -14.79 -7.49 28.14
C ALA A 712 -14.17 -6.17 28.65
N SER A 713 -13.17 -5.59 27.97
CA SER A 713 -12.52 -4.35 28.42
C SER A 713 -13.43 -3.14 28.26
N LEU A 714 -14.10 -3.00 27.11
CA LEU A 714 -15.05 -1.91 26.89
C LEU A 714 -16.31 -2.10 27.75
N ARG A 715 -16.78 -3.34 27.92
CA ARG A 715 -17.90 -3.68 28.81
C ARG A 715 -17.60 -3.25 30.25
N SER A 716 -16.48 -3.69 30.83
CA SER A 716 -16.09 -3.33 32.19
C SER A 716 -15.95 -1.83 32.38
N PHE A 717 -15.30 -1.15 31.43
CA PHE A 717 -15.17 0.31 31.44
C PHE A 717 -16.54 1.01 31.48
N ILE A 718 -17.47 0.63 30.60
CA ILE A 718 -18.81 1.23 30.57
C ILE A 718 -19.56 0.97 31.88
N ILE A 719 -19.47 -0.25 32.41
CA ILE A 719 -20.14 -0.62 33.66
C ILE A 719 -19.59 0.20 34.84
N GLU A 720 -18.28 0.39 34.94
CA GLU A 720 -17.66 1.23 35.98
C GLU A 720 -18.14 2.68 35.90
N GLU A 721 -18.25 3.24 34.70
CA GLU A 721 -18.74 4.62 34.52
C GLU A 721 -20.25 4.76 34.79
N VAL A 722 -21.05 3.75 34.42
CA VAL A 722 -22.46 3.65 34.81
C VAL A 722 -22.59 3.56 36.34
N PHE A 723 -21.72 2.80 37.00
CA PHE A 723 -21.70 2.67 38.46
C PHE A 723 -21.36 3.99 39.15
N LYS A 724 -20.37 4.75 38.66
CA LYS A 724 -20.03 6.08 39.20
C LYS A 724 -21.20 7.07 39.10
N ALA A 725 -22.03 6.95 38.06
CA ALA A 725 -23.19 7.81 37.84
C ALA A 725 -24.54 7.13 38.17
N ARG A 726 -24.53 6.08 38.99
CA ARG A 726 -25.70 5.20 39.23
C ARG A 726 -26.95 5.91 39.72
N GLU A 727 -26.83 6.90 40.60
CA GLU A 727 -27.96 7.70 41.11
C GLU A 727 -28.73 8.40 39.98
N ARG A 728 -28.03 8.84 38.92
CA ARG A 728 -28.64 9.48 37.75
C ARG A 728 -29.45 8.49 36.91
N PHE A 729 -28.97 7.26 36.78
CA PHE A 729 -29.58 6.24 35.91
C PHE A 729 -30.47 5.26 36.64
N GLU A 730 -30.58 5.31 37.98
CA GLU A 730 -31.32 4.37 38.80
C GLU A 730 -32.72 4.09 38.25
N LYS A 731 -33.55 5.13 38.09
CA LYS A 731 -34.92 5.01 37.56
C LYS A 731 -34.96 4.38 36.17
N LEU A 732 -33.98 4.69 35.32
CA LEU A 732 -33.89 4.16 33.96
C LEU A 732 -33.46 2.69 33.97
N ILE A 733 -32.46 2.32 34.78
CA ILE A 733 -31.99 0.95 34.98
C ILE A 733 -33.14 0.07 35.47
N ILE A 734 -33.84 0.50 36.52
CA ILE A 734 -35.00 -0.20 37.06
C ILE A 734 -36.08 -0.33 35.98
N THR A 735 -36.43 0.76 35.28
CA THR A 735 -37.43 0.71 34.21
C THR A 735 -37.06 -0.31 33.12
N MET A 736 -35.79 -0.38 32.71
CA MET A 736 -35.32 -1.31 31.69
C MET A 736 -35.24 -2.76 32.18
N PHE A 737 -34.88 -2.96 33.43
CA PHE A 737 -34.85 -4.27 34.10
C PHE A 737 -36.25 -4.92 34.16
N TYR A 738 -37.31 -4.11 34.26
CA TYR A 738 -38.69 -4.59 34.28
C TYR A 738 -39.34 -4.74 32.90
N LYS A 739 -38.68 -4.34 31.82
CA LYS A 739 -39.25 -4.44 30.46
C LYS A 739 -39.34 -5.88 29.97
N SER A 740 -40.38 -6.16 29.19
CA SER A 740 -40.62 -7.45 28.54
C SER A 740 -39.68 -7.74 27.35
N CYS A 741 -39.00 -6.72 26.82
CA CYS A 741 -38.12 -6.88 25.66
C CYS A 741 -36.78 -7.51 26.08
N LYS A 742 -36.62 -8.83 25.82
CA LYS A 742 -35.41 -9.61 26.15
C LYS A 742 -34.09 -8.93 25.75
N ARG A 743 -34.05 -8.26 24.59
CA ARG A 743 -32.87 -7.52 24.07
C ARG A 743 -32.37 -6.44 25.04
N VAL A 744 -33.28 -5.78 25.74
CA VAL A 744 -32.96 -4.68 26.66
C VAL A 744 -32.90 -5.21 28.09
N MET A 745 -33.80 -6.13 28.43
CA MET A 745 -33.91 -6.76 29.73
C MET A 745 -32.64 -7.54 30.10
N TYR A 746 -32.08 -8.35 29.19
CA TYR A 746 -30.91 -9.18 29.49
C TYR A 746 -29.64 -8.36 29.81
N PRO A 747 -29.22 -7.38 28.98
CA PRO A 747 -28.14 -6.48 29.37
C PRO A 747 -28.46 -5.66 30.62
N ALA A 748 -29.72 -5.28 30.85
CA ALA A 748 -30.11 -4.58 32.07
C ALA A 748 -29.94 -5.46 33.32
N ILE A 749 -30.26 -6.77 33.23
CA ILE A 749 -29.98 -7.75 34.30
C ILE A 749 -28.48 -7.85 34.55
N GLU A 750 -27.67 -7.98 33.48
CA GLU A 750 -26.21 -8.02 33.63
C GLU A 750 -25.68 -6.76 34.33
N VAL A 751 -26.17 -5.58 33.95
CA VAL A 751 -25.82 -4.31 34.60
C VAL A 751 -26.23 -4.34 36.06
N VAL A 752 -27.47 -4.69 36.40
CA VAL A 752 -27.94 -4.76 37.79
C VAL A 752 -27.09 -5.71 38.62
N CYS A 753 -26.78 -6.91 38.12
CA CYS A 753 -25.94 -7.87 38.82
C CYS A 753 -24.51 -7.34 39.04
N GLU A 754 -23.94 -6.64 38.06
CA GLU A 754 -22.62 -6.02 38.18
C GLU A 754 -22.63 -4.80 39.12
N MET A 755 -23.72 -4.02 39.15
CA MET A 755 -23.91 -2.96 40.15
C MET A 755 -23.93 -3.54 41.56
N ILE A 756 -24.70 -4.61 41.80
CA ILE A 756 -24.71 -5.31 43.09
C ILE A 756 -23.30 -5.77 43.46
N ARG A 757 -22.57 -6.36 42.51
CA ARG A 757 -21.19 -6.79 42.71
C ARG A 757 -20.28 -5.64 43.16
N LEU A 758 -20.34 -4.50 42.47
CA LEU A 758 -19.53 -3.32 42.76
C LEU A 758 -19.94 -2.65 44.09
N GLU A 759 -21.24 -2.58 44.40
CA GLU A 759 -21.73 -2.09 45.71
C GLU A 759 -21.22 -2.96 46.87
N THR A 760 -21.16 -4.28 46.69
CA THR A 760 -20.58 -5.21 47.68
C THR A 760 -19.07 -5.04 47.82
N GLU A 761 -18.35 -4.81 46.71
CA GLU A 761 -16.88 -4.64 46.73
C GLU A 761 -16.44 -3.29 47.33
N GLU A 762 -17.27 -2.26 47.26
CA GLU A 762 -17.01 -0.93 47.85
C GLU A 762 -17.67 -0.73 49.24
N ASP A 763 -18.22 -1.78 49.86
CA ASP A 763 -18.96 -1.73 51.13
C ASP A 763 -20.09 -0.66 51.14
N CYS A 764 -20.76 -0.45 49.99
CA CYS A 764 -21.75 0.61 49.78
C CYS A 764 -23.05 0.10 49.13
N LEU A 765 -23.69 -0.90 49.75
CA LEU A 765 -25.03 -1.39 49.36
C LEU A 765 -26.10 -0.32 49.59
N VAL A 766 -26.26 0.60 48.63
CA VAL A 766 -27.16 1.75 48.80
C VAL A 766 -28.37 1.69 47.87
N ILE A 767 -28.24 1.16 46.65
CA ILE A 767 -29.26 1.34 45.62
C ILE A 767 -29.81 0.02 45.09
N PHE A 768 -28.96 -0.92 44.67
CA PHE A 768 -29.41 -2.15 44.01
C PHE A 768 -29.36 -3.37 44.94
N GLY A 769 -28.29 -3.52 45.71
CA GLY A 769 -28.07 -4.66 46.59
C GLY A 769 -28.98 -4.71 47.81
N ASN A 770 -29.58 -3.59 48.23
CA ASN A 770 -30.54 -3.53 49.34
C ASN A 770 -32.00 -3.46 48.88
N ASN A 771 -32.26 -3.55 47.57
CA ASN A 771 -33.62 -3.47 47.03
C ASN A 771 -34.27 -4.86 46.93
N HIS A 772 -35.13 -5.20 47.90
CA HIS A 772 -35.83 -6.48 47.95
C HIS A 772 -36.65 -6.80 46.70
N GLU A 773 -37.19 -5.79 46.01
CA GLU A 773 -37.97 -6.01 44.78
C GLU A 773 -37.09 -6.52 43.64
N ILE A 774 -35.89 -5.95 43.51
CA ILE A 774 -34.89 -6.33 42.52
C ILE A 774 -34.36 -7.74 42.80
N LEU A 775 -34.00 -8.03 44.05
CA LEU A 775 -33.49 -9.36 44.45
C LEU A 775 -34.54 -10.47 44.26
N ASN A 776 -35.81 -10.20 44.60
CA ASN A 776 -36.91 -11.12 44.36
C ASN A 776 -37.13 -11.36 42.87
N ARG A 777 -37.07 -10.31 42.04
CA ARG A 777 -37.21 -10.44 40.59
C ARG A 777 -36.06 -11.20 39.95
N LEU A 778 -34.82 -10.98 40.38
CA LEU A 778 -33.66 -11.77 39.96
C LEU A 778 -33.85 -13.26 40.27
N SER A 779 -34.35 -13.57 41.48
CA SER A 779 -34.64 -14.94 41.91
C SER A 779 -35.75 -15.60 41.07
N LEU A 780 -36.78 -14.85 40.70
CA LEU A 780 -37.86 -15.31 39.81
C LEU A 780 -37.34 -15.57 38.39
N ILE A 781 -36.54 -14.66 37.85
CA ILE A 781 -35.95 -14.80 36.50
C ILE A 781 -35.05 -16.04 36.44
N LEU A 782 -34.29 -16.33 37.49
CA LEU A 782 -33.43 -17.52 37.57
C LEU A 782 -34.23 -18.83 37.48
N GLN A 783 -35.52 -18.83 37.84
CA GLN A 783 -36.41 -19.98 37.75
C GLN A 783 -37.06 -20.13 36.37
N GLU A 784 -36.92 -19.14 35.48
CA GLU A 784 -37.46 -19.21 34.13
C GLU A 784 -36.58 -20.08 33.21
N SER A 785 -37.18 -21.10 32.59
CA SER A 785 -36.49 -22.01 31.64
C SER A 785 -35.96 -21.33 30.36
N SER A 786 -36.27 -20.04 30.17
CA SER A 786 -35.96 -19.29 28.94
C SER A 786 -34.77 -18.33 29.06
N VAL A 787 -34.06 -18.35 30.20
CA VAL A 787 -32.90 -17.49 30.47
C VAL A 787 -31.60 -18.15 29.98
N PRO A 788 -30.74 -17.44 29.23
CA PRO A 788 -29.44 -17.95 28.82
C PRO A 788 -28.54 -18.34 30.01
N ASP A 789 -27.84 -19.47 29.93
CA ASP A 789 -26.98 -20.01 31.00
C ASP A 789 -25.98 -18.99 31.56
N GLY A 790 -25.38 -18.17 30.69
CA GLY A 790 -24.44 -17.11 31.08
C GLY A 790 -25.08 -16.06 31.98
N ILE A 791 -26.31 -15.64 31.67
CA ILE A 791 -27.08 -14.69 32.49
C ILE A 791 -27.50 -15.36 33.80
N GLY A 792 -27.94 -16.62 33.76
CA GLY A 792 -28.27 -17.38 34.96
C GLY A 792 -27.08 -17.57 35.91
N LEU A 793 -25.85 -17.67 35.38
CA LEU A 793 -24.64 -17.67 36.20
C LEU A 793 -24.37 -16.29 36.82
N THR A 794 -24.50 -15.21 36.05
CA THR A 794 -24.34 -13.84 36.56
C THR A 794 -25.33 -13.51 37.67
N ILE A 795 -26.60 -13.94 37.53
CA ILE A 795 -27.62 -13.77 38.57
C ILE A 795 -27.26 -14.53 39.85
N ARG A 796 -26.86 -15.81 39.75
CA ARG A 796 -26.46 -16.63 40.90
C ARG A 796 -25.31 -15.99 41.67
N ASN A 797 -24.26 -15.57 40.96
CA ASN A 797 -23.10 -14.93 41.57
C ASN A 797 -23.47 -13.64 42.32
N ALA A 798 -24.40 -12.84 41.78
CA ALA A 798 -24.86 -11.62 42.44
C ALA A 798 -25.67 -11.90 43.71
N LEU A 799 -26.57 -12.90 43.66
CA LEU A 799 -27.40 -13.30 44.82
C LEU A 799 -26.56 -13.93 45.94
N GLU A 800 -25.62 -14.83 45.61
CA GLU A 800 -24.73 -15.48 46.59
C GLU A 800 -23.83 -14.47 47.32
N ARG A 801 -23.28 -13.48 46.60
CA ARG A 801 -22.45 -12.42 47.19
C ARG A 801 -23.24 -11.51 48.13
N ASN A 802 -24.51 -11.23 47.79
CA ASN A 802 -25.38 -10.41 48.63
C ASN A 802 -25.77 -11.12 49.93
N THR A 803 -26.05 -12.43 49.87
CA THR A 803 -26.35 -13.24 51.07
C THR A 803 -25.17 -13.30 52.06
N HIS A 804 -23.94 -13.38 51.56
CA HIS A 804 -22.74 -13.37 52.42
C HIS A 804 -22.48 -12.04 53.13
N PHE A 805 -22.96 -10.92 52.58
CA PHE A 805 -22.83 -9.58 53.17
C PHE A 805 -23.96 -9.27 54.16
N SER A 806 -25.11 -9.92 54.02
CA SER A 806 -26.27 -9.76 54.93
C SER A 806 -26.08 -10.49 56.28
N GLU A 807 -25.09 -11.39 56.36
CA GLU A 807 -24.73 -12.18 57.54
C GLU A 807 -23.50 -11.64 58.31
N SER A 808 -22.86 -10.57 57.80
CA SER A 808 -21.76 -9.81 58.42
C SER A 808 -22.24 -8.48 58.97
#